data_AF-A0A373BFD4-F1
#
_entry.id   AF-A0A373BFD4-F1
#
_cell.length_a   1.000
_cell.length_b   1.000
_cell.length_c   1.000
_cell.angle_alpha   90.00
_cell.angle_beta   90.00
_cell.angle_gamma   90.00
#
_symmetry.space_group_name_H-M   'P 1'
#
loop_
_entity.id
_entity.type
_entity.pdbx_description
1 polymer ?
#
loop_
_entity_poly.entity_id
_entity_poly.type
_entity_poly.pdbx_seq_one_letter_code
_entity_poly.pdbx_strand_id
1 'polypeptide(L)'
;MTVDVTETISQTVHPAFQLVRQHHVEALDILVSEYKHKITGAVHYHLATNHDENVFLVAFRTQPMDSKGEAHILEHTALCGSEKFPVRDPFFLMIRRSLNTFMNAFTAADWTAYPFATQNKKDFQNLLEVYLDAAFAANLNPLDFAQEGIRIELENGEPVYKGVVFNEMKGAMSSPSDQLYHQLAHHLFPETTYHYNSGGDPKDIPDLTYPELVDFYKSHYHPSNAVFMTFGNEPAYNLQEQFETLALAKFSKGETLYSKEERRLTAPVEVTETYAVDAEDLKDKTYHIISWLLPKASNIKLRLGMRLVEGVLLEDSASPLRHYLETCGYAQSTGPIMGVDDSNYEMTFYCGVQGSNPEHAEEFKAGVFKILEDVAAKPVDQNMVDAILHQIELHQREINGDGMPYGLSLILNGLGSAIHHSDPVTVWDVDSAIAAVKEELKDPMWLSNLIKTHLIDNSHRVQMTLVPDANKSAVEAADEKARLAAIGAQLTETQKAEIEAQTEALKVRQDTPDDLNLLPKVGLEDVPAELQIVQGQLREIISNRTDYPLNLYHAGTNGIYYNQVLIEIPQDVVQSPYFNLLSVLMGEVGAGQYDYLELQQLQTAVSGGLGMGASLRSHVNDKNQISAWLTLTTKSLVSSLESINLLKLAFEQLRFDEKDRIIELLQQRKTRWASRLSGSGHSYAMQIAGRNHSALANRDYHNTGLGALNWLGELISRIEKDEVAYEDFIHELKAIHLKLLQAPKQFLLVCEEHQSERLLEEVQNVWDKLEVSEQVVSLKAVEQENTDTDEAWLIQANVQFCSSAYPAVEVSHPDAAALMVLAAYLRNGFLHSAIREKGGAYGGGASYDGNACSFRFYSYRDPRLAETFSDFEGSVQWLFNTEQKPHQLEEAILGLIASMDKPGSPAGEAITACYALLHARTPAFRKQLRSRLLAVNFEDLKRVAVQYLLEQKPTKAVVAPIAKRDTLIELGFSIQQVQ
;
A
#
# COMPACT_ATOMS: atom_id res chain seq x y z
N MET A 1 -5.26 28.34 26.74
CA MET A 1 -4.78 29.70 27.04
C MET A 1 -4.29 30.28 25.73
N THR A 2 -4.86 31.40 25.29
CA THR A 2 -4.47 32.09 24.06
C THR A 2 -3.10 32.72 24.24
N VAL A 3 -2.06 32.10 23.68
CA VAL A 3 -0.76 32.73 23.49
C VAL A 3 -0.76 33.32 22.08
N ASP A 4 -0.59 34.63 22.04
CA ASP A 4 -0.58 35.45 20.83
C ASP A 4 0.81 35.35 20.19
N VAL A 5 0.95 34.49 19.17
CA VAL A 5 2.13 34.45 18.29
C VAL A 5 1.72 35.03 16.94
N THR A 6 1.55 36.35 16.91
CA THR A 6 1.39 37.12 15.68
C THR A 6 2.72 37.30 14.97
N GLU A 7 3.12 36.28 14.20
CA GLU A 7 3.65 36.50 12.84
C GLU A 7 2.69 35.80 11.86
N THR A 8 1.42 36.16 11.93
CA THR A 8 0.36 35.56 11.12
C THR A 8 0.52 36.01 9.68
N ILE A 9 0.63 35.03 8.77
CA ILE A 9 0.44 35.18 7.34
C ILE A 9 -0.81 36.05 7.13
N SER A 10 -0.61 37.29 6.66
CA SER A 10 -1.67 38.21 6.27
C SER A 10 -2.39 37.64 5.04
N GLN A 11 -3.21 36.61 5.22
CA GLN A 11 -4.03 36.07 4.16
C GLN A 11 -5.20 37.02 3.93
N THR A 12 -5.04 37.90 2.94
CA THR A 12 -6.18 38.53 2.29
C THR A 12 -7.11 37.41 1.80
N VAL A 13 -8.40 37.48 2.15
CA VAL A 13 -9.40 36.52 1.68
C VAL A 13 -9.75 36.86 0.23
N HIS A 14 -9.75 35.87 -0.67
CA HIS A 14 -10.09 36.09 -2.07
C HIS A 14 -11.55 36.62 -2.20
N PRO A 15 -11.84 37.61 -3.07
CA PRO A 15 -13.18 38.23 -3.15
C PRO A 15 -14.32 37.26 -3.47
N ALA A 16 -14.06 36.18 -4.20
CA ALA A 16 -15.05 35.14 -4.50
C ALA A 16 -15.35 34.20 -3.32
N PHE A 17 -14.51 34.21 -2.28
CA PHE A 17 -14.62 33.32 -1.11
C PHE A 17 -14.97 34.09 0.16
N GLN A 18 -15.60 33.38 1.09
CA GLN A 18 -15.82 33.81 2.45
C GLN A 18 -15.01 32.90 3.37
N LEU A 19 -14.16 33.48 4.22
CA LEU A 19 -13.56 32.74 5.33
C LEU A 19 -14.66 32.42 6.35
N VAL A 20 -14.85 31.14 6.63
CA VAL A 20 -15.84 30.64 7.59
C VAL A 20 -15.24 30.59 8.98
N ARG A 21 -14.05 29.97 9.12
CA ARG A 21 -13.30 29.88 10.38
C ARG A 21 -11.85 29.49 10.14
N GLN A 22 -11.06 29.61 11.21
CA GLN A 22 -9.68 29.11 11.28
C GLN A 22 -9.48 28.37 12.60
N HIS A 23 -8.67 27.33 12.58
CA HIS A 23 -8.29 26.52 13.74
C HIS A 23 -6.83 26.12 13.60
N HIS A 24 -6.00 26.41 14.60
CA HIS A 24 -4.61 25.95 14.61
C HIS A 24 -4.53 24.64 15.38
N VAL A 25 -4.00 23.61 14.70
CA VAL A 25 -3.76 22.29 15.28
C VAL A 25 -2.33 22.27 15.77
N GLU A 26 -2.12 22.59 17.06
CA GLU A 26 -0.81 22.76 17.69
C GLU A 26 0.11 21.56 17.45
N ALA A 27 -0.43 20.35 17.59
CA ALA A 27 0.30 19.08 17.50
C ALA A 27 0.89 18.83 16.10
N LEU A 28 0.25 19.36 15.05
CA LEU A 28 0.70 19.25 13.66
C LEU A 28 1.43 20.51 13.17
N ASP A 29 1.38 21.60 13.95
CA ASP A 29 1.73 22.96 13.55
C ASP A 29 1.12 23.37 12.18
N ILE A 30 -0.18 23.16 12.06
CA ILE A 30 -0.96 23.48 10.85
C ILE A 30 -2.09 24.45 11.20
N LEU A 31 -2.23 25.51 10.39
CA LEU A 31 -3.41 26.38 10.44
C LEU A 31 -4.45 25.89 9.44
N VAL A 32 -5.52 25.28 9.94
CA VAL A 32 -6.67 24.84 9.14
C VAL A 32 -7.60 26.04 8.93
N SER A 33 -7.83 26.40 7.68
CA SER A 33 -8.75 27.47 7.31
C SER A 33 -9.87 26.92 6.43
N GLU A 34 -11.12 27.19 6.82
CA GLU A 34 -12.31 26.79 6.08
C GLU A 34 -12.87 27.99 5.33
N TYR A 35 -13.05 27.85 4.02
CA TYR A 35 -13.63 28.84 3.14
C TYR A 35 -14.85 28.29 2.42
N LYS A 36 -15.72 29.21 2.02
CA LYS A 36 -16.89 28.92 1.18
C LYS A 36 -16.92 29.84 -0.02
N HIS A 37 -17.04 29.27 -1.21
CA HIS A 37 -17.25 30.05 -2.43
C HIS A 37 -18.64 30.72 -2.40
N LYS A 38 -18.70 32.03 -2.66
CA LYS A 38 -19.91 32.84 -2.44
C LYS A 38 -21.05 32.52 -3.39
N ILE A 39 -20.74 32.08 -4.62
CA ILE A 39 -21.76 31.80 -5.65
C ILE A 39 -22.18 30.33 -5.58
N THR A 40 -21.25 29.40 -5.78
CA THR A 40 -21.56 27.97 -5.88
C THR A 40 -21.77 27.32 -4.51
N GLY A 41 -21.20 27.88 -3.45
CA GLY A 41 -21.21 27.28 -2.12
C GLY A 41 -20.15 26.18 -1.91
N ALA A 42 -19.27 25.93 -2.88
CA ALA A 42 -18.16 24.98 -2.76
C ALA A 42 -17.32 25.28 -1.51
N VAL A 43 -16.93 24.23 -0.78
CA VAL A 43 -16.13 24.35 0.43
C VAL A 43 -14.66 24.13 0.09
N HIS A 44 -13.78 24.93 0.68
CA HIS A 44 -12.33 24.76 0.57
C HIS A 44 -11.72 24.71 1.98
N TYR A 45 -11.11 23.58 2.33
CA TYR A 45 -10.26 23.44 3.50
C TYR A 45 -8.80 23.58 3.09
N HIS A 46 -8.09 24.53 3.70
CA HIS A 46 -6.67 24.73 3.47
C HIS A 46 -5.90 24.45 4.76
N LEU A 47 -4.98 23.48 4.71
CA LEU A 47 -4.07 23.09 5.78
C LEU A 47 -2.73 23.81 5.53
N ALA A 48 -2.61 25.04 6.04
CA ALA A 48 -1.42 25.86 5.82
C ALA A 48 -0.25 25.41 6.70
N THR A 49 0.92 25.22 6.08
CA THR A 49 2.18 24.85 6.75
C THR A 49 3.38 25.35 5.94
N ASN A 50 4.60 25.26 6.48
CA ASN A 50 5.83 25.62 5.77
C ASN A 50 6.41 24.49 4.91
N HIS A 51 5.70 23.38 4.75
CA HIS A 51 6.12 22.22 3.97
C HIS A 51 6.20 22.53 2.47
N ASP A 52 7.29 22.11 1.80
CA ASP A 52 7.52 22.39 0.38
C ASP A 52 6.64 21.57 -0.57
N GLU A 53 6.32 20.34 -0.17
CA GLU A 53 5.37 19.51 -0.91
C GLU A 53 3.95 20.06 -0.72
N ASN A 54 3.36 20.51 -1.83
CA ASN A 54 1.99 20.98 -1.86
C ASN A 54 1.08 19.87 -2.39
N VAL A 55 -0.10 19.73 -1.79
CA VAL A 55 -1.11 18.73 -2.15
C VAL A 55 -2.40 19.44 -2.51
N PHE A 56 -3.04 18.96 -3.58
CA PHE A 56 -4.38 19.35 -3.97
C PHE A 56 -5.27 18.12 -4.05
N LEU A 57 -6.51 18.25 -3.61
CA LEU A 57 -7.58 17.28 -3.82
C LEU A 57 -8.89 18.02 -4.10
N VAL A 58 -9.61 17.57 -5.12
CA VAL A 58 -11.03 17.86 -5.30
C VAL A 58 -11.81 16.55 -5.20
N ALA A 59 -12.86 16.54 -4.40
CA ALA A 59 -13.75 15.40 -4.24
C ALA A 59 -15.20 15.77 -4.51
N PHE A 60 -15.95 14.78 -4.97
CA PHE A 60 -17.37 14.86 -5.27
C PHE A 60 -18.11 13.82 -4.44
N ARG A 61 -19.28 14.18 -3.93
CA ARG A 61 -20.17 13.23 -3.25
C ARG A 61 -20.86 12.43 -4.34
N THR A 62 -20.47 11.19 -4.57
CA THR A 62 -20.96 10.30 -5.64
C THR A 62 -21.70 9.14 -4.99
N GLN A 63 -23.03 9.12 -5.06
CA GLN A 63 -23.87 8.14 -4.35
C GLN A 63 -24.60 7.24 -5.35
N PRO A 64 -23.92 6.24 -5.95
CA PRO A 64 -24.54 5.33 -6.89
C PRO A 64 -25.67 4.52 -6.22
N MET A 65 -26.74 4.30 -6.97
CA MET A 65 -27.95 3.61 -6.48
C MET A 65 -28.24 2.32 -7.24
N ASP A 66 -27.22 1.80 -7.92
CA ASP A 66 -27.15 0.46 -8.49
C ASP A 66 -25.67 -0.01 -8.49
N SER A 67 -25.40 -1.22 -8.99
CA SER A 67 -24.04 -1.78 -9.08
C SER A 67 -23.48 -1.77 -10.49
N LYS A 68 -23.91 -0.83 -11.35
CA LYS A 68 -23.39 -0.70 -12.72
C LYS A 68 -22.00 -0.06 -12.78
N GLY A 69 -21.52 0.55 -11.69
CA GLY A 69 -20.18 1.10 -11.58
C GLY A 69 -20.01 2.49 -12.19
N GLU A 70 -21.08 3.27 -12.30
CA GLU A 70 -21.08 4.59 -12.93
C GLU A 70 -20.12 5.58 -12.26
N ALA A 71 -19.92 5.50 -10.94
CA ALA A 71 -18.96 6.35 -10.23
C ALA A 71 -17.51 6.02 -10.63
N HIS A 72 -17.18 4.73 -10.68
CA HIS A 72 -15.85 4.25 -11.02
C HIS A 72 -15.51 4.44 -12.52
N ILE A 73 -16.46 4.14 -13.40
CA ILE A 73 -16.29 4.38 -14.84
C ILE A 73 -16.18 5.88 -15.13
N LEU A 74 -16.92 6.73 -14.41
CA LEU A 74 -16.79 8.18 -14.55
C LEU A 74 -15.43 8.67 -14.06
N GLU A 75 -14.91 8.10 -12.99
CA GLU A 75 -13.58 8.43 -12.47
C GLU A 75 -12.51 8.28 -13.56
N HIS A 76 -12.48 7.14 -14.22
CA HIS A 76 -11.62 6.87 -15.38
C HIS A 76 -11.92 7.81 -16.57
N THR A 77 -13.19 7.90 -16.98
CA THR A 77 -13.57 8.58 -18.22
C THR A 77 -13.37 10.11 -18.13
N ALA A 78 -13.48 10.69 -16.93
CA ALA A 78 -13.19 12.11 -16.70
C ALA A 78 -11.72 12.46 -16.97
N LEU A 79 -10.82 11.49 -16.86
CA LEU A 79 -9.39 11.63 -17.12
C LEU A 79 -8.99 11.38 -18.58
N CYS A 80 -9.93 11.00 -19.47
CA CYS A 80 -9.70 10.73 -20.90
C CYS A 80 -9.80 11.98 -21.81
N GLY A 81 -9.55 13.15 -21.25
CA GLY A 81 -9.55 14.42 -21.98
C GLY A 81 -10.69 15.36 -21.59
N SER A 82 -10.39 16.64 -21.74
CA SER A 82 -11.26 17.74 -21.30
C SER A 82 -11.34 18.83 -22.37
N GLU A 83 -12.15 19.86 -22.14
CA GLU A 83 -12.35 20.96 -23.09
C GLU A 83 -11.02 21.65 -23.46
N LYS A 84 -10.16 21.91 -22.46
CA LYS A 84 -8.85 22.56 -22.66
C LYS A 84 -7.78 21.58 -23.13
N PHE A 85 -7.85 20.33 -22.67
CA PHE A 85 -6.87 19.29 -22.98
C PHE A 85 -7.54 18.12 -23.73
N PRO A 86 -7.91 18.31 -25.02
CA PRO A 86 -8.66 17.31 -25.79
C PRO A 86 -7.79 16.17 -26.33
N VAL A 87 -6.63 15.93 -25.70
CA VAL A 87 -5.81 14.75 -25.95
C VAL A 87 -6.50 13.52 -25.35
N ARG A 88 -6.23 12.33 -25.88
CA ARG A 88 -6.95 11.11 -25.48
C ARG A 88 -6.74 10.73 -24.02
N ASP A 89 -5.54 10.96 -23.50
CA ASP A 89 -5.16 10.50 -22.17
C ASP A 89 -4.23 11.50 -21.45
N PRO A 90 -4.76 12.69 -21.07
CA PRO A 90 -3.96 13.72 -20.41
C PRO A 90 -3.34 13.23 -19.11
N PHE A 91 -4.03 12.40 -18.33
CA PHE A 91 -3.56 11.93 -17.02
C PHE A 91 -2.27 11.10 -17.16
N PHE A 92 -2.28 10.05 -17.99
CA PHE A 92 -1.09 9.20 -18.15
C PHE A 92 0.07 9.92 -18.84
N LEU A 93 -0.22 10.88 -19.73
CA LEU A 93 0.80 11.73 -20.34
C LEU A 93 1.43 12.69 -19.31
N MET A 94 0.64 13.25 -18.40
CA MET A 94 1.14 14.15 -17.36
C MET A 94 2.04 13.45 -16.36
N ILE A 95 1.81 12.17 -16.04
CA ILE A 95 2.71 11.38 -15.15
C ILE A 95 4.16 11.44 -15.64
N ARG A 96 4.40 11.45 -16.96
CA ARG A 96 5.75 11.46 -17.56
C ARG A 96 6.31 12.86 -17.76
N ARG A 97 5.45 13.89 -17.68
CA ARG A 97 5.76 15.30 -17.99
C ARG A 97 5.74 16.19 -16.75
N SER A 98 5.85 15.57 -15.58
CA SER A 98 5.68 16.17 -14.27
C SER A 98 6.78 15.69 -13.32
N LEU A 99 7.02 16.45 -12.25
CA LEU A 99 7.84 16.07 -11.09
C LEU A 99 6.95 15.70 -9.91
N ASN A 100 5.74 15.21 -10.19
CA ASN A 100 4.79 14.80 -9.17
C ASN A 100 5.42 13.80 -8.19
N THR A 101 5.10 14.01 -6.93
CA THR A 101 5.37 13.06 -5.86
C THR A 101 4.21 12.08 -5.69
N PHE A 102 3.02 12.48 -6.18
CA PHE A 102 1.82 11.66 -6.27
C PHE A 102 0.84 12.20 -7.32
N MET A 103 0.20 11.30 -8.06
CA MET A 103 -0.94 11.59 -8.94
C MET A 103 -1.84 10.36 -8.92
N ASN A 104 -3.12 10.54 -8.61
CA ASN A 104 -4.08 9.45 -8.68
C ASN A 104 -5.52 9.97 -8.75
N ALA A 105 -6.45 9.03 -8.84
CA ALA A 105 -7.86 9.24 -8.57
C ALA A 105 -8.39 8.04 -7.75
N PHE A 106 -9.48 8.27 -7.03
CA PHE A 106 -10.05 7.29 -6.10
C PHE A 106 -11.57 7.29 -6.18
N THR A 107 -12.16 6.11 -6.18
CA THR A 107 -13.60 5.90 -6.00
C THR A 107 -13.85 5.11 -4.73
N ALA A 108 -14.55 5.73 -3.77
CA ALA A 108 -15.07 5.06 -2.57
C ALA A 108 -16.54 4.69 -2.77
N ALA A 109 -17.23 4.30 -1.69
CA ALA A 109 -18.64 3.93 -1.75
C ALA A 109 -19.56 5.13 -2.04
N ASP A 110 -19.23 6.32 -1.51
CA ASP A 110 -20.09 7.51 -1.57
C ASP A 110 -19.36 8.82 -1.97
N TRP A 111 -18.12 8.72 -2.43
CA TRP A 111 -17.34 9.84 -2.96
C TRP A 111 -16.29 9.41 -3.98
N THR A 112 -15.94 10.34 -4.88
CA THR A 112 -14.86 10.20 -5.87
C THR A 112 -13.92 11.40 -5.72
N ALA A 113 -12.61 11.17 -5.70
CA ALA A 113 -11.62 12.23 -5.47
C ALA A 113 -10.42 12.17 -6.42
N TYR A 114 -9.88 13.34 -6.75
CA TYR A 114 -8.77 13.52 -7.68
C TYR A 114 -7.61 14.28 -7.01
N PRO A 115 -6.68 13.57 -6.36
CA PRO A 115 -5.51 14.17 -5.74
C PRO A 115 -4.24 14.16 -6.58
N PHE A 116 -3.42 15.20 -6.40
CA PHE A 116 -2.01 15.19 -6.77
C PHE A 116 -1.15 15.92 -5.72
N ALA A 117 0.15 15.63 -5.73
CA ALA A 117 1.15 16.29 -4.92
C ALA A 117 2.43 16.54 -5.72
N THR A 118 3.10 17.65 -5.42
CA THR A 118 4.41 17.99 -6.00
C THR A 118 5.12 19.04 -5.15
N GLN A 119 6.46 19.03 -5.20
CA GLN A 119 7.29 20.07 -4.59
C GLN A 119 7.59 21.23 -5.55
N ASN A 120 7.30 21.06 -6.85
CA ASN A 120 7.63 22.07 -7.85
C ASN A 120 6.41 22.98 -8.13
N LYS A 121 6.60 24.30 -7.99
CA LYS A 121 5.52 25.29 -8.14
C LYS A 121 4.92 25.35 -9.55
N LYS A 122 5.76 25.23 -10.59
CA LYS A 122 5.30 25.21 -11.99
C LYS A 122 4.51 23.93 -12.25
N ASP A 123 5.02 22.82 -11.76
CA ASP A 123 4.35 21.52 -11.85
C ASP A 123 2.99 21.52 -11.13
N PHE A 124 2.91 22.14 -9.95
CA PHE A 124 1.67 22.27 -9.20
C PHE A 124 0.61 23.01 -10.02
N GLN A 125 0.98 24.12 -10.67
CA GLN A 125 0.09 24.87 -11.55
C GLN A 125 -0.34 24.03 -12.77
N ASN A 126 0.61 23.34 -13.41
CA ASN A 126 0.32 22.46 -14.55
C ASN A 126 -0.68 21.37 -14.19
N LEU A 127 -0.48 20.67 -13.07
CA LEU A 127 -1.35 19.61 -12.59
C LEU A 127 -2.70 20.15 -12.14
N LEU A 128 -2.74 21.28 -11.45
CA LEU A 128 -4.00 21.92 -11.03
C LEU A 128 -4.88 22.24 -12.23
N GLU A 129 -4.29 22.77 -13.29
CA GLU A 129 -4.99 23.12 -14.53
C GLU A 129 -5.58 21.88 -15.20
N VAL A 130 -4.80 20.81 -15.32
CA VAL A 130 -5.26 19.55 -15.92
C VAL A 130 -6.35 18.88 -15.08
N TYR A 131 -6.19 18.81 -13.76
CA TYR A 131 -7.15 18.16 -12.86
C TYR A 131 -8.47 18.93 -12.77
N LEU A 132 -8.44 20.27 -12.68
CA LEU A 132 -9.67 21.06 -12.63
C LEU A 132 -10.43 21.01 -13.95
N ASP A 133 -9.74 21.01 -15.09
CA ASP A 133 -10.40 20.92 -16.39
C ASP A 133 -10.95 19.52 -16.63
N ALA A 134 -10.23 18.46 -16.24
CA ALA A 134 -10.75 17.09 -16.24
C ALA A 134 -11.98 16.93 -15.33
N ALA A 135 -11.94 17.47 -14.11
CA ALA A 135 -13.04 17.32 -13.16
C ALA A 135 -14.29 18.15 -13.52
N PHE A 136 -14.15 19.34 -14.11
CA PHE A 136 -15.30 20.24 -14.33
C PHE A 136 -15.67 20.47 -15.80
N ALA A 137 -14.82 20.03 -16.74
CA ALA A 137 -15.01 20.17 -18.18
C ALA A 137 -14.57 18.90 -18.95
N ALA A 138 -14.81 17.72 -18.38
CA ALA A 138 -14.58 16.44 -19.05
C ALA A 138 -15.32 16.37 -20.40
N ASN A 139 -14.65 15.87 -21.44
CA ASN A 139 -15.28 15.67 -22.75
C ASN A 139 -16.29 14.51 -22.73
N LEU A 140 -16.02 13.49 -21.90
CA LEU A 140 -16.76 12.23 -21.82
C LEU A 140 -17.04 11.66 -23.22
N ASN A 141 -16.00 11.41 -24.03
CA ASN A 141 -16.21 10.90 -25.39
C ASN A 141 -16.87 9.51 -25.34
N PRO A 142 -17.87 9.20 -26.19
CA PRO A 142 -18.47 7.86 -26.24
C PRO A 142 -17.48 6.72 -26.47
N LEU A 143 -16.40 6.96 -27.23
CA LEU A 143 -15.36 5.96 -27.46
C LEU A 143 -14.46 5.76 -26.23
N ASP A 144 -14.26 6.79 -25.42
CA ASP A 144 -13.50 6.66 -24.17
C ASP A 144 -14.33 5.90 -23.12
N PHE A 145 -15.64 6.17 -23.03
CA PHE A 145 -16.56 5.34 -22.26
C PHE A 145 -16.54 3.87 -22.71
N ALA A 146 -16.54 3.61 -24.02
CA ALA A 146 -16.46 2.26 -24.56
C ALA A 146 -15.11 1.58 -24.27
N GLN A 147 -14.03 2.34 -24.15
CA GLN A 147 -12.72 1.85 -23.77
C GLN A 147 -12.64 1.54 -22.28
N GLU A 148 -12.90 2.54 -21.43
CA GLU A 148 -12.71 2.50 -19.99
C GLU A 148 -13.82 1.72 -19.28
N GLY A 149 -15.08 1.92 -19.68
CA GLY A 149 -16.23 1.26 -19.07
C GLY A 149 -16.52 -0.11 -19.67
N ILE A 150 -17.40 -0.14 -20.66
CA ILE A 150 -17.90 -1.37 -21.28
C ILE A 150 -18.34 -1.15 -22.72
N ARG A 151 -18.07 -2.14 -23.59
CA ARG A 151 -18.57 -2.23 -24.96
C ARG A 151 -18.73 -3.67 -25.41
N ILE A 152 -19.47 -3.85 -26.51
CA ILE A 152 -19.55 -5.11 -27.25
C ILE A 152 -18.66 -5.00 -28.50
N GLU A 153 -17.83 -6.00 -28.74
CA GLU A 153 -17.14 -6.20 -30.02
C GLU A 153 -17.58 -7.52 -30.66
N LEU A 154 -17.38 -7.67 -31.97
CA LEU A 154 -17.61 -8.95 -32.68
C LEU A 154 -16.28 -9.67 -32.90
N GLU A 155 -16.11 -10.84 -32.27
CA GLU A 155 -14.99 -11.73 -32.51
C GLU A 155 -15.46 -12.96 -33.27
N ASN A 156 -14.94 -13.17 -34.48
CA ASN A 156 -15.39 -14.23 -35.39
C ASN A 156 -16.91 -14.23 -35.65
N GLY A 157 -17.54 -13.04 -35.61
CA GLY A 157 -18.98 -12.85 -35.80
C GLY A 157 -19.83 -13.05 -34.54
N GLU A 158 -19.22 -13.39 -33.40
CA GLU A 158 -19.90 -13.55 -32.11
C GLU A 158 -19.63 -12.35 -31.19
N PRO A 159 -20.62 -11.85 -30.45
CA PRO A 159 -20.44 -10.72 -29.54
C PRO A 159 -19.63 -11.11 -28.29
N VAL A 160 -18.73 -10.22 -27.86
CA VAL A 160 -17.94 -10.33 -26.64
C VAL A 160 -17.91 -9.00 -25.88
N TYR A 161 -17.81 -9.04 -24.55
CA TYR A 161 -17.63 -7.85 -23.72
C TYR A 161 -16.16 -7.42 -23.63
N LYS A 162 -15.90 -6.11 -23.71
CA LYS A 162 -14.59 -5.50 -23.46
C LYS A 162 -14.73 -4.20 -22.69
N GLY A 163 -13.74 -3.87 -21.86
CA GLY A 163 -13.70 -2.64 -21.06
C GLY A 163 -12.61 -2.70 -20.00
N VAL A 164 -12.03 -1.57 -19.61
CA VAL A 164 -10.98 -1.54 -18.56
C VAL A 164 -11.58 -1.87 -17.20
N VAL A 165 -12.54 -1.07 -16.73
CA VAL A 165 -13.22 -1.23 -15.44
C VAL A 165 -13.97 -2.56 -15.38
N PHE A 166 -14.62 -2.98 -16.47
CA PHE A 166 -15.26 -4.31 -16.52
C PHE A 166 -14.28 -5.45 -16.19
N ASN A 167 -13.10 -5.45 -16.80
CA ASN A 167 -12.09 -6.48 -16.54
C ASN A 167 -11.43 -6.32 -15.18
N GLU A 168 -11.22 -5.08 -14.72
CA GLU A 168 -10.73 -4.78 -13.39
C GLU A 168 -11.65 -5.34 -12.31
N MET A 169 -12.96 -5.09 -12.42
CA MET A 169 -13.95 -5.59 -11.47
C MET A 169 -14.14 -7.10 -11.55
N LYS A 170 -13.98 -7.74 -12.71
CA LYS A 170 -13.88 -9.22 -12.78
C LYS A 170 -12.68 -9.73 -11.97
N GLY A 171 -11.57 -9.01 -12.01
CA GLY A 171 -10.39 -9.29 -11.20
C GLY A 171 -10.64 -9.09 -9.70
N ALA A 172 -11.16 -7.93 -9.31
CA ALA A 172 -11.45 -7.60 -7.91
C ALA A 172 -12.46 -8.59 -7.31
N MET A 173 -13.59 -8.83 -7.99
CA MET A 173 -14.63 -9.74 -7.54
C MET A 173 -14.23 -11.23 -7.58
N SER A 174 -13.02 -11.57 -8.07
CA SER A 174 -12.47 -12.92 -7.92
C SER A 174 -11.91 -13.19 -6.50
N SER A 175 -11.66 -12.14 -5.71
CA SER A 175 -11.19 -12.25 -4.35
C SER A 175 -12.33 -12.68 -3.41
N PRO A 176 -12.15 -13.75 -2.60
CA PRO A 176 -13.13 -14.14 -1.59
C PRO A 176 -13.39 -13.04 -0.55
N SER A 177 -12.39 -12.23 -0.20
CA SER A 177 -12.57 -11.14 0.78
C SER A 177 -13.45 -10.01 0.24
N ASP A 178 -13.34 -9.70 -1.06
CA ASP A 178 -14.13 -8.64 -1.68
C ASP A 178 -15.57 -9.10 -1.90
N GLN A 179 -15.77 -10.37 -2.30
CA GLN A 179 -17.09 -11.00 -2.31
C GLN A 179 -17.73 -11.01 -0.91
N LEU A 180 -16.97 -11.36 0.13
CA LEU A 180 -17.41 -11.32 1.52
C LEU A 180 -17.88 -9.92 1.91
N TYR A 181 -17.09 -8.88 1.65
CA TYR A 181 -17.45 -7.51 1.99
C TYR A 181 -18.72 -7.04 1.27
N HIS A 182 -18.79 -7.16 -0.05
CA HIS A 182 -19.92 -6.64 -0.82
C HIS A 182 -21.23 -7.40 -0.55
N GLN A 183 -21.18 -8.71 -0.38
CA GLN A 183 -22.36 -9.49 0.00
C GLN A 183 -22.83 -9.15 1.42
N LEU A 184 -21.90 -8.95 2.35
CA LEU A 184 -22.25 -8.51 3.71
C LEU A 184 -22.87 -7.11 3.71
N ALA A 185 -22.28 -6.17 2.96
CA ALA A 185 -22.76 -4.80 2.83
C ALA A 185 -24.18 -4.75 2.23
N HIS A 186 -24.46 -5.57 1.21
CA HIS A 186 -25.79 -5.71 0.61
C HIS A 186 -26.88 -6.03 1.66
N HIS A 187 -26.58 -6.93 2.60
CA HIS A 187 -27.52 -7.30 3.67
C HIS A 187 -27.55 -6.29 4.82
N LEU A 188 -26.42 -5.64 5.09
CA LEU A 188 -26.28 -4.68 6.19
C LEU A 188 -26.90 -3.31 5.87
N PHE A 189 -26.87 -2.91 4.60
CA PHE A 189 -27.39 -1.64 4.11
C PHE A 189 -28.53 -1.87 3.11
N PRO A 190 -29.80 -1.93 3.53
CA PRO A 190 -30.90 -2.27 2.61
C PRO A 190 -31.32 -1.14 1.64
N GLU A 191 -31.06 0.13 1.95
CA GLU A 191 -31.62 1.26 1.18
C GLU A 191 -30.59 2.30 0.71
N THR A 192 -29.43 2.42 1.37
CA THR A 192 -28.44 3.47 1.05
C THR A 192 -27.47 3.04 -0.06
N THR A 193 -26.63 3.99 -0.52
CA THR A 193 -25.58 3.74 -1.54
C THR A 193 -24.64 2.60 -1.16
N TYR A 194 -24.43 2.34 0.15
CA TYR A 194 -23.57 1.27 0.66
C TYR A 194 -24.13 -0.14 0.41
N HIS A 195 -25.40 -0.25 0.00
CA HIS A 195 -26.01 -1.48 -0.49
C HIS A 195 -25.31 -2.01 -1.75
N TYR A 196 -24.80 -1.09 -2.57
CA TYR A 196 -24.33 -1.35 -3.91
C TYR A 196 -22.80 -1.38 -3.98
N ASN A 197 -22.27 -2.07 -5.00
CA ASN A 197 -20.87 -1.99 -5.33
C ASN A 197 -20.61 -0.77 -6.22
N SER A 198 -20.07 0.32 -5.65
CA SER A 198 -19.74 1.54 -6.41
C SER A 198 -18.65 1.34 -7.47
N GLY A 199 -17.79 0.31 -7.30
CA GLY A 199 -16.82 -0.11 -8.30
C GLY A 199 -17.46 -0.79 -9.52
N GLY A 200 -18.64 -1.39 -9.33
CA GLY A 200 -19.42 -2.11 -10.33
C GLY A 200 -19.35 -3.63 -10.17
N ASP A 201 -20.51 -4.30 -10.14
CA ASP A 201 -20.59 -5.75 -10.24
C ASP A 201 -20.45 -6.15 -11.73
N PRO A 202 -19.52 -7.05 -12.12
CA PRO A 202 -19.36 -7.50 -13.50
C PRO A 202 -20.65 -7.94 -14.19
N LYS A 203 -21.65 -8.45 -13.45
CA LYS A 203 -22.93 -8.85 -14.05
C LYS A 203 -23.82 -7.65 -14.42
N ASP A 204 -23.64 -6.51 -13.75
CA ASP A 204 -24.47 -5.31 -13.85
C ASP A 204 -23.79 -4.21 -14.69
N ILE A 205 -22.45 -4.13 -14.71
CA ILE A 205 -21.68 -3.19 -15.54
C ILE A 205 -22.16 -3.17 -17.02
N PRO A 206 -22.45 -4.32 -17.68
CA PRO A 206 -22.95 -4.32 -19.06
C PRO A 206 -24.30 -3.63 -19.29
N ASP A 207 -25.03 -3.28 -18.23
CA ASP A 207 -26.27 -2.51 -18.28
C ASP A 207 -26.07 -0.99 -18.13
N LEU A 208 -24.83 -0.52 -17.95
CA LEU A 208 -24.52 0.91 -17.97
C LEU A 208 -24.54 1.46 -19.39
N THR A 209 -25.29 2.54 -19.60
CA THR A 209 -25.34 3.25 -20.87
C THR A 209 -24.55 4.56 -20.82
N TYR A 210 -24.03 4.98 -21.97
CA TYR A 210 -23.33 6.26 -22.08
C TYR A 210 -24.15 7.47 -21.60
N PRO A 211 -25.46 7.60 -21.92
CA PRO A 211 -26.30 8.67 -21.36
C PRO A 211 -26.40 8.64 -19.84
N GLU A 212 -26.50 7.45 -19.21
CA GLU A 212 -26.51 7.33 -17.74
C GLU A 212 -25.21 7.86 -17.12
N LEU A 213 -24.05 7.53 -17.71
CA LEU A 213 -22.76 8.08 -17.28
C LEU A 213 -22.73 9.62 -17.35
N VAL A 214 -23.17 10.17 -18.48
CA VAL A 214 -23.20 11.62 -18.70
C VAL A 214 -24.16 12.32 -17.73
N ASP A 215 -25.31 11.70 -17.43
CA ASP A 215 -26.27 12.25 -16.47
C ASP A 215 -25.76 12.12 -15.03
N PHE A 216 -25.02 11.05 -14.70
CA PHE A 216 -24.32 10.91 -13.42
C PHE A 216 -23.27 12.02 -13.24
N TYR A 217 -22.46 12.30 -14.27
CA TYR A 217 -21.50 13.42 -14.25
C TYR A 217 -22.20 14.76 -14.00
N LYS A 218 -23.26 15.08 -14.75
CA LYS A 218 -23.97 16.36 -14.61
C LYS A 218 -24.59 16.55 -13.22
N SER A 219 -25.06 15.46 -12.60
CA SER A 219 -25.70 15.51 -11.28
C SER A 219 -24.70 15.59 -10.13
N HIS A 220 -23.52 14.94 -10.25
CA HIS A 220 -22.58 14.83 -9.13
C HIS A 220 -21.37 15.77 -9.23
N TYR A 221 -20.89 16.12 -10.44
CA TYR A 221 -19.64 16.88 -10.65
C TYR A 221 -19.85 18.40 -10.71
N HIS A 222 -20.96 18.88 -10.12
CA HIS A 222 -21.20 20.32 -9.98
C HIS A 222 -20.40 20.89 -8.78
N PRO A 223 -19.80 22.11 -8.87
CA PRO A 223 -19.01 22.66 -7.76
C PRO A 223 -19.75 22.82 -6.43
N SER A 224 -21.08 23.01 -6.45
CA SER A 224 -21.91 23.00 -5.23
C SER A 224 -21.91 21.67 -4.48
N ASN A 225 -21.55 20.58 -5.15
CA ASN A 225 -21.40 19.25 -4.58
C ASN A 225 -19.92 18.88 -4.31
N ALA A 226 -18.97 19.74 -4.69
CA ALA A 226 -17.54 19.50 -4.57
C ALA A 226 -16.97 19.94 -3.20
N VAL A 227 -15.90 19.28 -2.78
CA VAL A 227 -15.05 19.65 -1.65
C VAL A 227 -13.63 19.81 -2.14
N PHE A 228 -13.04 20.99 -1.92
CA PHE A 228 -11.64 21.27 -2.20
C PHE A 228 -10.83 21.13 -0.91
N MET A 229 -9.71 20.43 -0.96
CA MET A 229 -8.75 20.37 0.13
C MET A 229 -7.34 20.63 -0.39
N THR A 230 -6.58 21.43 0.32
CA THR A 230 -5.17 21.71 -0.01
C THR A 230 -4.28 21.69 1.22
N PHE A 231 -3.01 21.35 1.02
CA PHE A 231 -1.98 21.32 2.05
C PHE A 231 -0.68 21.92 1.48
N GLY A 232 0.06 22.63 2.31
CA GLY A 232 1.41 23.10 1.99
C GLY A 232 1.60 24.59 2.24
N ASN A 233 2.66 25.13 1.62
CA ASN A 233 3.10 26.51 1.79
C ASN A 233 2.53 27.50 0.76
N GLU A 234 1.73 27.06 -0.20
CA GLU A 234 1.06 27.95 -1.15
C GLU A 234 -0.11 28.69 -0.46
N PRO A 235 -0.16 30.04 -0.52
CA PRO A 235 -1.24 30.79 0.13
C PRO A 235 -2.64 30.45 -0.42
N ALA A 236 -3.61 30.28 0.49
CA ALA A 236 -5.01 30.01 0.13
C ALA A 236 -5.58 30.97 -0.91
N TYR A 237 -5.20 32.26 -0.88
CA TYR A 237 -5.64 33.26 -1.87
C TYR A 237 -5.25 32.86 -3.30
N ASN A 238 -3.99 32.45 -3.52
CA ASN A 238 -3.49 32.11 -4.85
C ASN A 238 -4.14 30.83 -5.39
N LEU A 239 -4.40 29.87 -4.51
CA LEU A 239 -5.15 28.65 -4.83
C LEU A 239 -6.59 29.01 -5.22
N GLN A 240 -7.26 29.86 -4.43
CA GLN A 240 -8.63 30.30 -4.68
C GLN A 240 -8.78 31.10 -5.98
N GLU A 241 -7.80 31.94 -6.32
CA GLU A 241 -7.75 32.64 -7.62
C GLU A 241 -7.71 31.65 -8.79
N GLN A 242 -6.92 30.58 -8.67
CA GLN A 242 -6.85 29.52 -9.67
C GLN A 242 -8.15 28.72 -9.74
N PHE A 243 -8.75 28.35 -8.60
CA PHE A 243 -10.03 27.64 -8.58
C PHE A 243 -11.13 28.47 -9.27
N GLU A 244 -11.18 29.76 -8.97
CA GLU A 244 -12.13 30.70 -9.57
C GLU A 244 -11.93 30.81 -11.08
N THR A 245 -10.70 31.09 -11.51
CA THR A 245 -10.37 31.34 -12.92
C THR A 245 -10.51 30.09 -13.79
N LEU A 246 -10.08 28.93 -13.29
CA LEU A 246 -10.02 27.70 -14.07
C LEU A 246 -11.38 26.97 -14.10
N ALA A 247 -12.16 27.03 -13.02
CA ALA A 247 -13.39 26.27 -12.87
C ALA A 247 -14.59 27.09 -12.36
N LEU A 248 -14.53 27.61 -11.13
CA LEU A 248 -15.74 27.99 -10.37
C LEU A 248 -16.53 29.15 -10.96
N ALA A 249 -15.88 30.12 -11.62
CA ALA A 249 -16.54 31.28 -12.23
C ALA A 249 -17.51 30.91 -13.37
N LYS A 250 -17.37 29.70 -13.95
CA LYS A 250 -18.23 29.18 -15.02
C LYS A 250 -19.60 28.70 -14.50
N PHE A 251 -19.75 28.56 -13.19
CA PHE A 251 -20.91 27.91 -12.57
C PHE A 251 -21.77 28.88 -11.77
N SER A 252 -23.06 28.54 -11.68
CA SER A 252 -24.00 29.17 -10.73
C SER A 252 -24.23 28.22 -9.54
N LYS A 253 -25.12 28.57 -8.62
CA LYS A 253 -25.47 27.66 -7.51
C LYS A 253 -26.25 26.45 -8.05
N GLY A 254 -25.77 25.25 -7.78
CA GLY A 254 -26.42 23.98 -8.10
C GLY A 254 -26.91 23.24 -6.85
N GLU A 255 -27.14 21.94 -7.02
CA GLU A 255 -27.56 21.04 -5.95
C GLU A 255 -26.34 20.52 -5.16
N THR A 256 -26.55 20.28 -3.87
CA THR A 256 -25.57 19.65 -2.97
C THR A 256 -26.19 18.36 -2.46
N LEU A 257 -25.48 17.25 -2.58
CA LEU A 257 -25.95 15.95 -2.13
C LEU A 257 -25.63 15.72 -0.65
N TYR A 258 -26.51 14.98 0.03
CA TYR A 258 -26.42 14.70 1.45
C TYR A 258 -26.64 13.21 1.69
N SER A 259 -25.72 12.57 2.42
CA SER A 259 -25.90 11.19 2.91
C SER A 259 -27.11 11.07 3.83
N LYS A 260 -27.75 9.91 3.81
CA LYS A 260 -28.94 9.59 4.61
C LYS A 260 -28.63 8.43 5.56
N GLU A 261 -29.32 8.41 6.69
CA GLU A 261 -29.26 7.26 7.61
C GLU A 261 -29.91 6.03 6.95
N GLU A 262 -29.34 4.87 7.23
CA GLU A 262 -29.84 3.59 6.77
C GLU A 262 -31.10 3.17 7.55
N ARG A 263 -32.00 2.47 6.87
CA ARG A 263 -33.19 1.91 7.48
C ARG A 263 -32.81 0.80 8.45
N ARG A 264 -33.21 0.98 9.71
CA ARG A 264 -32.92 -0.01 10.77
C ARG A 264 -33.61 -1.35 10.53
N LEU A 265 -32.86 -2.44 10.67
CA LEU A 265 -33.42 -3.79 10.71
C LEU A 265 -34.21 -3.99 12.01
N THR A 266 -35.40 -4.59 11.88
CA THR A 266 -36.30 -4.86 13.01
C THR A 266 -35.94 -6.12 13.79
N ALA A 267 -35.12 -6.99 13.21
CA ALA A 267 -34.55 -8.19 13.81
C ALA A 267 -33.22 -8.52 13.13
N PRO A 268 -32.30 -9.23 13.82
CA PRO A 268 -31.08 -9.72 13.18
C PRO A 268 -31.37 -10.61 11.97
N VAL A 269 -30.49 -10.53 10.98
CA VAL A 269 -30.56 -11.33 9.75
C VAL A 269 -29.47 -12.40 9.77
N GLU A 270 -29.83 -13.63 9.44
CA GLU A 270 -28.90 -14.75 9.25
C GLU A 270 -28.99 -15.20 7.79
N VAL A 271 -27.87 -15.15 7.09
CA VAL A 271 -27.79 -15.45 5.66
C VAL A 271 -26.66 -16.44 5.37
N THR A 272 -26.87 -17.26 4.34
CA THR A 272 -25.82 -18.09 3.77
C THR A 272 -25.65 -17.67 2.32
N GLU A 273 -24.45 -17.24 1.98
CA GLU A 273 -24.08 -16.82 0.64
C GLU A 273 -22.97 -17.71 0.09
N THR A 274 -22.73 -17.63 -1.22
CA THR A 274 -21.68 -18.41 -1.89
C THR A 274 -20.59 -17.51 -2.44
N TYR A 275 -19.37 -18.02 -2.51
CA TYR A 275 -18.28 -17.39 -3.24
C TYR A 275 -17.60 -18.39 -4.17
N ALA A 276 -17.04 -17.87 -5.26
CA ALA A 276 -16.31 -18.69 -6.20
C ALA A 276 -14.98 -19.17 -5.63
N VAL A 277 -14.69 -20.47 -5.76
CA VAL A 277 -13.38 -21.03 -5.45
C VAL A 277 -12.94 -22.04 -6.50
N ASP A 278 -11.68 -21.98 -6.91
CA ASP A 278 -11.07 -22.98 -7.78
C ASP A 278 -10.37 -24.05 -6.92
N ALA A 279 -11.16 -24.97 -6.34
CA ALA A 279 -10.67 -26.06 -5.51
C ALA A 279 -11.55 -27.30 -5.62
N GLU A 280 -10.93 -28.48 -5.71
CA GLU A 280 -11.64 -29.76 -5.67
C GLU A 280 -12.14 -30.11 -4.26
N ASP A 281 -11.36 -29.75 -3.23
CA ASP A 281 -11.74 -29.88 -1.82
C ASP A 281 -12.29 -28.55 -1.30
N LEU A 282 -13.53 -28.56 -0.83
CA LEU A 282 -14.25 -27.40 -0.30
C LEU A 282 -14.21 -27.33 1.23
N LYS A 283 -13.56 -28.30 1.88
CA LYS A 283 -13.43 -28.34 3.32
C LYS A 283 -12.53 -27.21 3.82
N ASP A 284 -12.83 -26.71 5.01
CA ASP A 284 -12.02 -25.71 5.73
C ASP A 284 -11.80 -24.45 4.88
N LYS A 285 -12.85 -24.02 4.18
CA LYS A 285 -12.87 -22.86 3.26
C LYS A 285 -14.09 -21.95 3.48
N THR A 286 -14.90 -22.20 4.51
CA THR A 286 -16.04 -21.36 4.86
C THR A 286 -15.59 -20.16 5.70
N TYR A 287 -16.24 -19.02 5.50
CA TYR A 287 -16.13 -17.85 6.36
C TYR A 287 -17.40 -17.69 7.20
N HIS A 288 -17.23 -17.34 8.46
CA HIS A 288 -18.33 -16.89 9.30
C HIS A 288 -18.03 -15.47 9.77
N ILE A 289 -19.00 -14.57 9.61
CA ILE A 289 -18.86 -13.17 10.01
C ILE A 289 -20.15 -12.67 10.66
N ILE A 290 -20.02 -11.83 11.68
CA ILE A 290 -21.12 -11.03 12.23
C ILE A 290 -20.76 -9.57 12.05
N SER A 291 -21.73 -8.79 11.57
CA SER A 291 -21.61 -7.36 11.41
C SER A 291 -22.77 -6.62 12.07
N TRP A 292 -22.46 -5.45 12.60
CA TRP A 292 -23.41 -4.54 13.23
C TRP A 292 -23.33 -3.18 12.57
N LEU A 293 -24.50 -2.62 12.26
CA LEU A 293 -24.59 -1.21 11.93
C LEU A 293 -24.58 -0.41 13.23
N LEU A 294 -23.65 0.53 13.32
CA LEU A 294 -23.50 1.44 14.44
C LEU A 294 -24.00 2.84 14.03
N PRO A 295 -24.14 3.79 14.97
CA PRO A 295 -24.53 5.15 14.62
C PRO A 295 -23.48 5.92 13.79
N LYS A 296 -23.84 7.14 13.39
CA LYS A 296 -23.02 8.02 12.54
C LYS A 296 -21.58 8.20 13.03
N ALA A 297 -20.64 8.18 12.08
CA ALA A 297 -19.23 8.49 12.33
C ALA A 297 -19.00 9.93 12.81
N SER A 298 -19.95 10.83 12.58
CA SER A 298 -19.90 12.23 13.02
C SER A 298 -20.10 12.42 14.54
N ASN A 299 -20.57 11.40 15.26
CA ASN A 299 -20.60 11.44 16.72
C ASN A 299 -19.21 11.05 17.27
N ILE A 300 -18.32 12.02 17.38
CA ILE A 300 -16.90 11.84 17.73
C ILE A 300 -16.73 11.06 19.04
N LYS A 301 -17.52 11.37 20.07
CA LYS A 301 -17.45 10.66 21.35
C LYS A 301 -17.77 9.19 21.20
N LEU A 302 -18.84 8.87 20.48
CA LEU A 302 -19.24 7.49 20.25
C LEU A 302 -18.26 6.77 19.30
N ARG A 303 -17.78 7.45 18.25
CA ARG A 303 -16.76 6.91 17.34
C ARG A 303 -15.53 6.46 18.11
N LEU A 304 -14.96 7.35 18.92
CA LEU A 304 -13.80 7.01 19.75
C LEU A 304 -14.15 5.97 20.84
N GLY A 305 -15.34 6.03 21.43
CA GLY A 305 -15.81 5.01 22.36
C GLY A 305 -15.88 3.62 21.72
N MET A 306 -16.34 3.52 20.47
CA MET A 306 -16.37 2.27 19.73
C MET A 306 -14.98 1.81 19.28
N ARG A 307 -14.05 2.73 18.97
CA ARG A 307 -12.63 2.40 18.78
C ARG A 307 -11.98 1.84 20.05
N LEU A 308 -12.36 2.35 21.23
CA LEU A 308 -11.94 1.74 22.51
C LEU A 308 -12.54 0.36 22.70
N VAL A 309 -13.83 0.17 22.40
CA VAL A 309 -14.47 -1.15 22.45
C VAL A 309 -13.78 -2.13 21.50
N GLU A 310 -13.42 -1.69 20.30
CA GLU A 310 -12.62 -2.47 19.36
C GLU A 310 -11.30 -2.90 19.98
N GLY A 311 -10.49 -1.99 20.52
CA GLY A 311 -9.23 -2.37 21.17
C GLY A 311 -9.44 -3.36 22.32
N VAL A 312 -10.47 -3.15 23.15
CA VAL A 312 -10.79 -4.04 24.29
C VAL A 312 -11.13 -5.44 23.80
N LEU A 313 -11.77 -5.57 22.65
CA LEU A 313 -12.18 -6.87 22.13
C LEU A 313 -11.10 -7.51 21.25
N LEU A 314 -10.31 -6.70 20.53
CA LEU A 314 -9.62 -7.15 19.31
C LEU A 314 -8.15 -6.72 19.14
N GLU A 315 -7.61 -5.85 20.00
CA GLU A 315 -6.26 -5.24 19.83
C GLU A 315 -5.14 -6.26 19.56
N ASP A 316 -4.97 -7.24 20.44
CA ASP A 316 -3.89 -8.23 20.37
C ASP A 316 -4.37 -9.65 20.73
N SER A 317 -3.49 -10.65 20.66
CA SER A 317 -3.84 -12.06 20.92
C SER A 317 -4.31 -12.32 22.36
N ALA A 318 -4.10 -11.37 23.27
CA ALA A 318 -4.60 -11.41 24.64
C ALA A 318 -5.99 -10.75 24.79
N SER A 319 -6.45 -9.97 23.81
CA SER A 319 -7.80 -9.43 23.79
C SER A 319 -8.84 -10.56 23.67
N PRO A 320 -9.91 -10.56 24.48
CA PRO A 320 -10.80 -11.71 24.67
C PRO A 320 -11.50 -12.20 23.40
N LEU A 321 -11.99 -11.29 22.54
CA LEU A 321 -12.64 -11.71 21.30
C LEU A 321 -11.59 -12.14 20.27
N ARG A 322 -10.46 -11.43 20.16
CA ARG A 322 -9.33 -11.84 19.30
C ARG A 322 -8.85 -13.25 19.63
N HIS A 323 -8.58 -13.50 20.90
CA HIS A 323 -8.12 -14.78 21.40
C HIS A 323 -9.07 -15.92 21.02
N TYR A 324 -10.38 -15.71 21.20
CA TYR A 324 -11.39 -16.69 20.79
C TYR A 324 -11.36 -16.95 19.26
N LEU A 325 -11.28 -15.90 18.45
CA LEU A 325 -11.26 -16.02 16.99
C LEU A 325 -10.01 -16.75 16.48
N GLU A 326 -8.87 -16.60 17.17
CA GLU A 326 -7.61 -17.27 16.84
C GLU A 326 -7.53 -18.72 17.33
N THR A 327 -8.22 -19.05 18.41
CA THR A 327 -8.09 -20.35 19.10
C THR A 327 -9.30 -21.27 18.96
N CYS A 328 -10.37 -20.83 18.30
CA CYS A 328 -11.54 -21.68 18.06
C CYS A 328 -11.16 -22.91 17.21
N GLY A 329 -11.34 -24.11 17.77
CA GLY A 329 -10.80 -25.35 17.19
C GLY A 329 -11.44 -25.83 15.87
N TYR A 330 -12.36 -25.05 15.30
CA TYR A 330 -13.10 -25.37 14.07
C TYR A 330 -12.81 -24.37 12.92
N ALA A 331 -11.90 -23.41 13.11
CA ALA A 331 -11.45 -22.48 12.08
C ALA A 331 -9.91 -22.42 12.04
N GLN A 332 -9.34 -21.98 10.92
CA GLN A 332 -7.89 -21.92 10.74
C GLN A 332 -7.28 -20.58 11.17
N SER A 333 -8.03 -19.48 11.04
CA SER A 333 -7.60 -18.15 11.45
C SER A 333 -8.76 -17.17 11.61
N THR A 334 -8.45 -15.96 12.07
CA THR A 334 -9.36 -14.81 12.00
C THR A 334 -9.76 -14.49 10.56
N GLY A 335 -10.94 -13.92 10.38
CA GLY A 335 -11.44 -13.44 9.09
C GLY A 335 -10.70 -12.21 8.57
N PRO A 336 -10.90 -11.84 7.29
CA PRO A 336 -10.17 -10.75 6.64
C PRO A 336 -10.64 -9.34 7.02
N ILE A 337 -11.84 -9.20 7.60
CA ILE A 337 -12.43 -7.93 8.04
C ILE A 337 -12.88 -8.06 9.50
N MET A 338 -12.43 -7.10 10.33
CA MET A 338 -12.61 -7.13 11.77
C MET A 338 -12.46 -5.73 12.35
N GLY A 339 -13.19 -5.43 13.44
CA GLY A 339 -13.09 -4.16 14.14
C GLY A 339 -14.10 -3.11 13.65
N VAL A 340 -13.83 -1.84 13.95
CA VAL A 340 -14.70 -0.72 13.56
C VAL A 340 -14.29 -0.18 12.20
N ASP A 341 -15.28 0.03 11.34
CA ASP A 341 -15.14 0.83 10.14
C ASP A 341 -16.00 2.09 10.28
N ASP A 342 -15.33 3.23 10.28
CA ASP A 342 -15.90 4.57 10.38
C ASP A 342 -15.69 5.41 9.12
N SER A 343 -15.40 4.75 7.99
CA SER A 343 -15.25 5.40 6.68
C SER A 343 -16.59 5.77 6.01
N ASN A 344 -17.65 5.01 6.31
CA ASN A 344 -19.01 5.26 5.85
C ASN A 344 -19.75 6.30 6.72
N TYR A 345 -20.90 6.79 6.23
CA TYR A 345 -21.73 7.77 6.95
C TYR A 345 -22.15 7.27 8.34
N GLU A 346 -22.46 5.98 8.43
CA GLU A 346 -22.73 5.23 9.66
C GLU A 346 -21.65 4.19 9.86
N MET A 347 -21.14 4.09 11.08
CA MET A 347 -20.05 3.17 11.37
C MET A 347 -20.55 1.74 11.36
N THR A 348 -19.63 0.79 11.24
CA THR A 348 -19.92 -0.64 11.33
C THR A 348 -18.92 -1.33 12.24
N PHE A 349 -19.31 -2.47 12.82
CA PHE A 349 -18.40 -3.35 13.56
C PHE A 349 -18.42 -4.73 12.92
N TYR A 350 -17.25 -5.36 12.77
CA TYR A 350 -17.10 -6.69 12.19
C TYR A 350 -16.34 -7.64 13.12
N CYS A 351 -16.75 -8.90 13.15
CA CYS A 351 -15.89 -9.99 13.64
C CYS A 351 -16.16 -11.28 12.87
N GLY A 352 -15.09 -12.02 12.53
CA GLY A 352 -15.22 -13.21 11.72
C GLY A 352 -14.03 -14.16 11.83
N VAL A 353 -14.25 -15.38 11.36
CA VAL A 353 -13.24 -16.43 11.20
C VAL A 353 -13.25 -16.95 9.76
N GLN A 354 -12.12 -17.51 9.33
CA GLN A 354 -11.99 -18.17 8.04
C GLN A 354 -11.36 -19.56 8.18
N GLY A 355 -11.54 -20.37 7.15
CA GLY A 355 -11.04 -21.73 7.13
C GLY A 355 -11.88 -22.69 7.98
N SER A 356 -13.20 -22.50 7.98
CA SER A 356 -14.15 -23.32 8.74
C SER A 356 -15.09 -24.13 7.82
N ASN A 357 -16.15 -24.70 8.38
CA ASN A 357 -17.20 -25.45 7.67
C ASN A 357 -18.60 -24.98 8.09
N PRO A 358 -19.61 -25.07 7.20
CA PRO A 358 -20.93 -24.45 7.41
C PRO A 358 -21.64 -24.84 8.71
N GLU A 359 -21.44 -26.05 9.20
CA GLU A 359 -22.04 -26.57 10.43
C GLU A 359 -21.62 -25.82 11.71
N HIS A 360 -20.52 -25.07 11.68
CA HIS A 360 -20.02 -24.32 12.84
C HIS A 360 -20.60 -22.91 12.96
N ALA A 361 -21.53 -22.50 12.08
CA ALA A 361 -22.11 -21.16 12.10
C ALA A 361 -22.75 -20.78 13.45
N GLU A 362 -23.54 -21.70 14.05
CA GLU A 362 -24.17 -21.46 15.35
C GLU A 362 -23.19 -21.52 16.51
N GLU A 363 -22.17 -22.39 16.42
CA GLU A 363 -21.10 -22.47 17.42
C GLU A 363 -20.30 -21.17 17.46
N PHE A 364 -19.94 -20.64 16.28
CA PHE A 364 -19.28 -19.36 16.12
C PHE A 364 -20.07 -18.21 16.75
N LYS A 365 -21.34 -18.08 16.37
CA LYS A 365 -22.23 -17.05 16.93
C LYS A 365 -22.34 -17.15 18.44
N ALA A 366 -22.58 -18.35 18.97
CA ALA A 366 -22.74 -18.56 20.41
C ALA A 366 -21.46 -18.17 21.18
N GLY A 367 -20.27 -18.52 20.67
CA GLY A 367 -19.02 -18.13 21.31
C GLY A 367 -18.74 -16.64 21.23
N VAL A 368 -19.02 -15.97 20.10
CA VAL A 368 -18.92 -14.49 20.01
C VAL A 368 -19.82 -13.83 21.06
N PHE A 369 -21.11 -14.21 21.12
CA PHE A 369 -22.05 -13.62 22.08
C PHE A 369 -21.66 -13.88 23.52
N LYS A 370 -21.18 -15.08 23.83
CA LYS A 370 -20.69 -15.41 25.17
C LYS A 370 -19.54 -14.48 25.58
N ILE A 371 -18.56 -14.25 24.69
CA ILE A 371 -17.45 -13.34 24.99
C ILE A 371 -17.95 -11.90 25.19
N LEU A 372 -18.84 -11.42 24.31
CA LEU A 372 -19.42 -10.07 24.45
C LEU A 372 -20.17 -9.92 25.78
N GLU A 373 -20.96 -10.91 26.17
CA GLU A 373 -21.70 -10.94 27.45
C GLU A 373 -20.75 -10.97 28.65
N ASP A 374 -19.71 -11.81 28.62
CA ASP A 374 -18.72 -11.94 29.69
C ASP A 374 -17.92 -10.64 29.90
N VAL A 375 -17.56 -9.96 28.81
CA VAL A 375 -16.87 -8.66 28.87
C VAL A 375 -17.83 -7.55 29.35
N ALA A 376 -19.07 -7.51 28.84
CA ALA A 376 -20.05 -6.48 29.19
C ALA A 376 -20.61 -6.63 30.63
N ALA A 377 -20.47 -7.79 31.27
CA ALA A 377 -21.00 -8.06 32.60
C ALA A 377 -20.27 -7.32 33.74
N LYS A 378 -19.08 -6.78 33.48
CA LYS A 378 -18.21 -6.15 34.48
C LYS A 378 -17.48 -4.93 33.91
N PRO A 379 -16.91 -4.05 34.75
CA PRO A 379 -16.01 -3.00 34.30
C PRO A 379 -14.82 -3.57 33.52
N VAL A 380 -14.39 -2.86 32.48
CA VAL A 380 -13.14 -3.15 31.77
C VAL A 380 -11.95 -2.81 32.68
N ASP A 381 -10.89 -3.61 32.60
CA ASP A 381 -9.67 -3.35 33.37
C ASP A 381 -9.04 -2.00 32.99
N GLN A 382 -8.70 -1.18 33.99
CA GLN A 382 -8.22 0.18 33.74
C GLN A 382 -6.89 0.19 33.00
N ASN A 383 -5.98 -0.76 33.26
CA ASN A 383 -4.70 -0.81 32.54
C ASN A 383 -4.91 -1.12 31.07
N MET A 384 -5.89 -1.98 30.76
CA MET A 384 -6.29 -2.26 29.37
C MET A 384 -6.85 -1.01 28.68
N VAL A 385 -7.72 -0.26 29.37
CA VAL A 385 -8.25 1.01 28.84
C VAL A 385 -7.12 2.02 28.57
N ASP A 386 -6.19 2.16 29.51
CA ASP A 386 -5.07 3.09 29.39
C ASP A 386 -4.12 2.67 28.24
N ALA A 387 -3.87 1.37 28.09
CA ALA A 387 -3.07 0.82 26.99
C ALA A 387 -3.72 1.09 25.62
N ILE A 388 -5.02 0.87 25.47
CA ILE A 388 -5.72 1.13 24.20
C ILE A 388 -5.81 2.63 23.92
N LEU A 389 -6.02 3.47 24.94
CA LEU A 389 -5.94 4.92 24.78
C LEU A 389 -4.56 5.35 24.29
N HIS A 390 -3.49 4.77 24.83
CA HIS A 390 -2.13 4.98 24.36
C HIS A 390 -2.00 4.58 22.88
N GLN A 391 -2.52 3.41 22.48
CA GLN A 391 -2.51 2.99 21.07
C GLN A 391 -3.30 3.93 20.16
N ILE A 392 -4.51 4.33 20.54
CA ILE A 392 -5.33 5.25 19.76
C ILE A 392 -4.61 6.61 19.60
N GLU A 393 -4.04 7.14 20.69
CA GLU A 393 -3.29 8.38 20.66
C GLU A 393 -2.05 8.27 19.76
N LEU A 394 -1.31 7.16 19.85
CA LEU A 394 -0.14 6.90 19.00
C LEU A 394 -0.51 6.79 17.52
N HIS A 395 -1.54 6.00 17.17
CA HIS A 395 -2.01 5.86 15.79
C HIS A 395 -2.52 7.17 15.20
N GLN A 396 -3.20 8.01 16.01
CA GLN A 396 -3.69 9.31 15.54
C GLN A 396 -2.60 10.36 15.42
N ARG A 397 -1.55 10.29 16.26
CA ARG A 397 -0.40 11.20 16.19
C ARG A 397 0.61 10.79 15.13
N GLU A 398 0.67 9.51 14.78
CA GLU A 398 1.65 8.98 13.83
C GLU A 398 1.54 9.64 12.46
N ILE A 399 2.64 10.27 12.07
CA ILE A 399 2.78 10.89 10.75
C ILE A 399 3.21 9.82 9.76
N ASN A 400 2.25 9.27 9.04
CA ASN A 400 2.49 8.38 7.91
C ASN A 400 2.83 9.21 6.65
N GLY A 401 3.80 8.76 5.86
CA GLY A 401 4.26 9.51 4.67
C GLY A 401 5.16 8.75 3.69
N ASP A 402 5.53 7.50 3.98
CA ASP A 402 6.52 6.78 3.18
C ASP A 402 5.91 6.07 1.96
N GLY A 403 4.58 5.95 1.89
CA GLY A 403 3.82 5.44 0.74
C GLY A 403 3.01 6.51 0.02
N MET A 404 2.15 7.22 0.76
CA MET A 404 1.35 8.38 0.32
C MET A 404 1.95 9.67 0.87
N PRO A 405 1.90 10.82 0.15
CA PRO A 405 2.32 12.11 0.70
C PRO A 405 1.71 12.43 2.06
N TYR A 406 2.48 13.04 2.95
CA TYR A 406 2.02 13.40 4.29
C TYR A 406 0.76 14.27 4.25
N GLY A 407 0.78 15.35 3.45
CA GLY A 407 -0.35 16.25 3.28
C GLY A 407 -1.59 15.55 2.74
N LEU A 408 -1.42 14.56 1.86
CA LEU A 408 -2.54 13.78 1.32
C LEU A 408 -3.15 12.87 2.39
N SER A 409 -2.32 12.25 3.22
CA SER A 409 -2.78 11.41 4.34
C SER A 409 -3.65 12.22 5.31
N LEU A 410 -3.24 13.44 5.65
CA LEU A 410 -4.06 14.35 6.47
C LEU A 410 -5.38 14.72 5.79
N ILE A 411 -5.33 15.08 4.51
CA ILE A 411 -6.53 15.42 3.73
C ILE A 411 -7.52 14.26 3.70
N LEU A 412 -7.06 13.04 3.40
CA LEU A 412 -7.92 11.85 3.34
C LEU A 412 -8.55 11.52 4.69
N ASN A 413 -7.81 11.67 5.80
CA ASN A 413 -8.37 11.50 7.15
C ASN A 413 -9.54 12.46 7.44
N GLY A 414 -9.46 13.70 6.94
CA GLY A 414 -10.54 14.69 7.10
C GLY A 414 -11.65 14.58 6.04
N LEU A 415 -11.41 13.91 4.91
CA LEU A 415 -12.28 13.91 3.75
C LEU A 415 -13.68 13.36 4.06
N GLY A 416 -13.77 12.19 4.71
CA GLY A 416 -15.05 11.56 5.06
C GLY A 416 -15.95 12.51 5.87
N SER A 417 -15.38 13.19 6.87
CA SER A 417 -16.11 14.19 7.66
C SER A 417 -16.66 15.32 6.79
N ALA A 418 -15.85 15.86 5.86
CA ALA A 418 -16.28 16.92 4.96
C ALA A 418 -17.34 16.45 3.93
N ILE A 419 -17.21 15.24 3.38
CA ILE A 419 -18.21 14.61 2.50
C ILE A 419 -19.55 14.50 3.22
N HIS A 420 -19.55 14.09 4.48
CA HIS A 420 -20.76 13.93 5.30
C HIS A 420 -21.23 15.20 6.02
N HIS A 421 -20.69 16.37 5.65
CA HIS A 421 -21.05 17.68 6.23
C HIS A 421 -20.84 17.76 7.75
N SER A 422 -19.85 17.02 8.25
CA SER A 422 -19.37 17.02 9.62
C SER A 422 -18.07 17.82 9.72
N ASP A 423 -17.66 18.16 10.94
CA ASP A 423 -16.47 18.98 11.17
C ASP A 423 -15.16 18.17 11.01
N PRO A 424 -14.35 18.38 9.95
CA PRO A 424 -13.13 17.61 9.75
C PRO A 424 -12.01 17.98 10.74
N VAL A 425 -12.08 19.16 11.38
CA VAL A 425 -11.07 19.59 12.38
C VAL A 425 -11.00 18.60 13.53
N THR A 426 -12.10 17.94 13.85
CA THR A 426 -12.20 16.98 14.96
C THR A 426 -11.43 15.67 14.72
N VAL A 427 -11.02 15.40 13.48
CA VAL A 427 -10.12 14.29 13.15
C VAL A 427 -8.65 14.70 13.31
N TRP A 428 -8.33 15.97 13.11
CA TRP A 428 -6.96 16.49 13.22
C TRP A 428 -6.61 16.95 14.65
N ASP A 429 -7.57 17.49 15.41
CA ASP A 429 -7.43 17.89 16.82
C ASP A 429 -7.82 16.73 17.76
N VAL A 430 -6.89 15.80 17.88
CA VAL A 430 -7.00 14.54 18.64
C VAL A 430 -7.17 14.79 20.15
N ASP A 431 -6.42 15.74 20.70
CA ASP A 431 -6.34 15.98 22.14
C ASP A 431 -7.71 16.36 22.73
N SER A 432 -8.46 17.20 22.02
CA SER A 432 -9.80 17.61 22.41
C SER A 432 -10.78 16.43 22.43
N ALA A 433 -10.65 15.52 21.47
CA ALA A 433 -11.51 14.36 21.33
C ALA A 433 -11.20 13.29 22.41
N ILE A 434 -9.91 13.03 22.68
CA ILE A 434 -9.47 12.15 23.77
C ILE A 434 -9.93 12.68 25.14
N ALA A 435 -9.82 13.99 25.38
CA ALA A 435 -10.28 14.59 26.64
C ALA A 435 -11.78 14.38 26.88
N ALA A 436 -12.60 14.45 25.82
CA ALA A 436 -14.03 14.20 25.91
C ALA A 436 -14.34 12.74 26.28
N VAL A 437 -13.58 11.79 25.75
CA VAL A 437 -13.72 10.35 26.06
C VAL A 437 -13.25 10.03 27.48
N LYS A 438 -12.15 10.65 27.93
CA LYS A 438 -11.66 10.53 29.32
C LYS A 438 -12.71 10.96 30.36
N GLU A 439 -13.61 11.87 30.02
CA GLU A 439 -14.73 12.24 30.90
C GLU A 439 -15.75 11.11 31.03
N GLU A 440 -16.09 10.43 29.93
CA GLU A 440 -17.05 9.32 29.94
C GLU A 440 -16.47 8.09 30.67
N LEU A 441 -15.15 7.86 30.54
CA LEU A 441 -14.43 6.78 31.22
C LEU A 441 -14.40 6.92 32.77
N LYS A 442 -14.85 8.06 33.32
CA LYS A 442 -15.10 8.16 34.77
C LYS A 442 -16.21 7.23 35.24
N ASP A 443 -17.13 6.84 34.36
CA ASP A 443 -18.03 5.71 34.60
C ASP A 443 -17.33 4.41 34.16
N PRO A 444 -16.91 3.55 35.10
CA PRO A 444 -16.20 2.31 34.78
C PRO A 444 -17.05 1.30 34.00
N MET A 445 -18.37 1.50 33.91
CA MET A 445 -19.27 0.67 33.11
C MET A 445 -19.54 1.23 31.71
N TRP A 446 -19.01 2.41 31.36
CA TRP A 446 -19.34 3.06 30.09
C TRP A 446 -19.02 2.20 28.86
N LEU A 447 -17.80 1.65 28.76
CA LEU A 447 -17.40 0.76 27.66
C LEU A 447 -18.24 -0.53 27.62
N SER A 448 -18.48 -1.14 28.78
CA SER A 448 -19.34 -2.32 28.92
C SER A 448 -20.78 -2.04 28.46
N ASN A 449 -21.29 -0.84 28.74
CA ASN A 449 -22.59 -0.37 28.28
C ASN A 449 -22.62 -0.11 26.77
N LEU A 450 -21.52 0.34 26.16
CA LEU A 450 -21.41 0.46 24.71
C LEU A 450 -21.46 -0.91 24.03
N ILE A 451 -20.72 -1.91 24.53
CA ILE A 451 -20.78 -3.30 24.04
C ILE A 451 -22.21 -3.82 24.13
N LYS A 452 -22.85 -3.64 25.28
CA LYS A 452 -24.23 -4.05 25.49
C LYS A 452 -25.19 -3.39 24.51
N THR A 453 -25.15 -2.07 24.40
CA THR A 453 -26.10 -1.28 23.61
C THR A 453 -25.92 -1.48 22.10
N HIS A 454 -24.67 -1.48 21.63
CA HIS A 454 -24.35 -1.40 20.21
C HIS A 454 -24.02 -2.74 19.57
N LEU A 455 -23.67 -3.77 20.37
CA LEU A 455 -23.38 -5.12 19.86
C LEU A 455 -24.41 -6.14 20.36
N ILE A 456 -24.65 -6.26 21.67
CA ILE A 456 -25.54 -7.31 22.20
C ILE A 456 -27.02 -7.04 21.88
N ASP A 457 -27.50 -5.86 22.28
CA ASP A 457 -28.92 -5.46 22.19
C ASP A 457 -29.30 -4.92 20.80
N ASN A 458 -28.32 -4.73 19.90
CA ASN A 458 -28.54 -4.14 18.59
C ASN A 458 -29.15 -5.15 17.60
N SER A 459 -30.38 -4.87 17.15
CA SER A 459 -31.10 -5.67 16.16
C SER A 459 -30.63 -5.47 14.73
N HIS A 460 -29.91 -4.38 14.44
CA HIS A 460 -29.30 -4.13 13.13
C HIS A 460 -27.99 -4.89 12.99
N ARG A 461 -28.13 -6.21 12.92
CA ARG A 461 -27.04 -7.17 12.89
C ARG A 461 -27.26 -8.18 11.77
N VAL A 462 -26.21 -8.47 11.02
CA VAL A 462 -26.17 -9.52 10.01
C VAL A 462 -25.14 -10.57 10.42
N GLN A 463 -25.54 -11.83 10.47
CA GLN A 463 -24.63 -12.96 10.52
C GLN A 463 -24.62 -13.62 9.14
N MET A 464 -23.45 -13.74 8.55
CA MET A 464 -23.27 -14.35 7.24
C MET A 464 -22.33 -15.55 7.34
N THR A 465 -22.76 -16.64 6.72
CA THR A 465 -21.92 -17.81 6.44
C THR A 465 -21.65 -17.84 4.94
N LEU A 466 -20.41 -17.57 4.55
CA LEU A 466 -19.99 -17.53 3.15
C LEU A 466 -19.34 -18.86 2.79
N VAL A 467 -20.04 -19.67 1.98
CA VAL A 467 -19.62 -21.03 1.64
C VAL A 467 -18.96 -21.09 0.27
N PRO A 468 -17.91 -21.91 0.10
CA PRO A 468 -17.26 -22.09 -1.20
C PRO A 468 -18.18 -22.80 -2.19
N ASP A 469 -18.24 -22.30 -3.43
CA ASP A 469 -18.91 -22.95 -4.56
C ASP A 469 -17.96 -23.06 -5.76
N ALA A 470 -17.53 -24.29 -6.06
CA ALA A 470 -16.65 -24.59 -7.19
C ALA A 470 -17.31 -24.37 -8.56
N ASN A 471 -18.65 -24.34 -8.62
CA ASN A 471 -19.37 -24.16 -9.88
C ASN A 471 -19.71 -22.70 -10.16
N LYS A 472 -19.60 -21.80 -9.17
CA LYS A 472 -20.08 -20.42 -9.29
C LYS A 472 -19.45 -19.67 -10.47
N SER A 473 -18.13 -19.70 -10.62
CA SER A 473 -17.47 -19.07 -11.76
C SER A 473 -17.89 -19.67 -13.11
N ALA A 474 -18.15 -20.98 -13.16
CA ALA A 474 -18.61 -21.63 -14.37
C ALA A 474 -20.05 -21.25 -14.73
N VAL A 475 -20.92 -21.09 -13.73
CA VAL A 475 -22.30 -20.59 -13.88
C VAL A 475 -22.27 -19.14 -14.34
N GLU A 476 -21.52 -18.26 -13.69
CA GLU A 476 -21.39 -16.84 -14.06
C GLU A 476 -20.86 -16.68 -15.49
N ALA A 477 -19.84 -17.47 -15.88
CA ALA A 477 -19.34 -17.49 -17.24
C ALA A 477 -20.37 -18.03 -18.27
N ALA A 478 -21.18 -19.02 -17.88
CA ALA A 478 -22.26 -19.53 -18.72
C ALA A 478 -23.39 -18.52 -18.89
N ASP A 479 -23.74 -17.79 -17.84
CA ASP A 479 -24.75 -16.72 -17.87
C ASP A 479 -24.29 -15.55 -18.73
N GLU A 480 -23.03 -15.12 -18.60
CA GLU A 480 -22.41 -14.12 -19.47
C GLU A 480 -22.46 -14.56 -20.95
N LYS A 481 -22.06 -15.80 -21.22
CA LYS A 481 -22.10 -16.36 -22.58
C LYS A 481 -23.53 -16.46 -23.11
N ALA A 482 -24.50 -16.86 -22.28
CA ALA A 482 -25.90 -16.94 -22.67
C ALA A 482 -26.47 -15.55 -22.98
N ARG A 483 -26.12 -14.54 -22.17
CA ARG A 483 -26.48 -13.14 -22.39
C ARG A 483 -25.92 -12.62 -23.72
N LEU A 484 -24.62 -12.84 -23.99
CA LEU A 484 -23.99 -12.48 -25.26
C LEU A 484 -24.62 -13.21 -26.45
N ALA A 485 -24.89 -14.51 -26.35
CA ALA A 485 -25.56 -15.27 -27.41
C ALA A 485 -26.98 -14.75 -27.70
N ALA A 486 -27.73 -14.37 -26.66
CA ALA A 486 -29.05 -13.77 -26.82
C ALA A 486 -28.98 -12.40 -27.51
N ILE A 487 -27.98 -11.58 -27.18
CA ILE A 487 -27.69 -10.32 -27.89
C ILE A 487 -27.37 -10.62 -29.36
N GLY A 488 -26.42 -11.54 -29.62
CA GLY A 488 -25.99 -11.92 -30.96
C GLY A 488 -27.14 -12.40 -31.86
N ALA A 489 -28.08 -13.16 -31.30
CA ALA A 489 -29.27 -13.65 -32.00
C ALA A 489 -30.27 -12.53 -32.36
N GLN A 490 -30.26 -11.42 -31.63
CA GLN A 490 -31.14 -10.26 -31.87
C GLN A 490 -30.49 -9.17 -32.72
N LEU A 491 -29.17 -9.20 -32.91
CA LEU A 491 -28.46 -8.22 -33.73
C LEU A 491 -28.88 -8.33 -35.20
N THR A 492 -29.42 -7.24 -35.73
CA THR A 492 -29.62 -7.05 -37.17
C THR A 492 -28.27 -6.84 -37.87
N GLU A 493 -28.20 -7.11 -39.18
CA GLU A 493 -26.99 -6.84 -39.97
C GLU A 493 -26.55 -5.37 -39.93
N THR A 494 -27.50 -4.44 -39.76
CA THR A 494 -27.20 -3.02 -39.55
C THR A 494 -26.51 -2.78 -38.21
N GLN A 495 -26.98 -3.41 -37.12
CA GLN A 495 -26.36 -3.26 -35.80
C GLN A 495 -24.98 -3.94 -35.73
N LYS A 496 -24.79 -5.08 -36.41
CA LYS A 496 -23.46 -5.70 -36.52
C LYS A 496 -22.47 -4.77 -37.24
N ALA A 497 -22.88 -4.20 -38.36
CA ALA A 497 -22.06 -3.22 -39.08
C ALA A 497 -21.76 -1.97 -38.24
N GLU A 498 -22.68 -1.55 -37.36
CA GLU A 498 -22.46 -0.45 -36.43
C GLU A 498 -21.43 -0.81 -35.35
N ILE A 499 -21.50 -2.01 -34.75
CA ILE A 499 -20.51 -2.50 -33.78
C ILE A 499 -19.11 -2.58 -34.41
N GLU A 500 -19.01 -3.13 -35.63
CA GLU A 500 -17.73 -3.19 -36.36
C GLU A 500 -17.20 -1.79 -36.67
N ALA A 501 -18.06 -0.86 -37.09
CA ALA A 501 -17.67 0.53 -37.34
C ALA A 501 -17.21 1.26 -36.06
N GLN A 502 -17.87 1.02 -34.92
CA GLN A 502 -17.46 1.56 -33.63
C GLN A 502 -16.12 0.97 -33.16
N THR A 503 -15.92 -0.33 -33.37
CA THR A 503 -14.65 -1.02 -33.05
C THR A 503 -13.50 -0.44 -33.86
N GLU A 504 -13.69 -0.25 -35.17
CA GLU A 504 -12.68 0.39 -36.03
C GLU A 504 -12.47 1.87 -35.65
N ALA A 505 -13.53 2.61 -35.31
CA ALA A 505 -13.41 4.00 -34.87
C ALA A 505 -12.62 4.13 -33.55
N LEU A 506 -12.86 3.22 -32.60
CA LEU A 506 -12.09 3.15 -31.35
C LEU A 506 -10.63 2.84 -31.65
N LYS A 507 -10.35 1.84 -32.50
CA LYS A 507 -8.99 1.49 -32.91
C LYS A 507 -8.26 2.67 -33.56
N VAL A 508 -8.92 3.37 -34.50
CA VAL A 508 -8.36 4.58 -35.12
C VAL A 508 -8.06 5.65 -34.06
N ARG A 509 -8.97 5.86 -33.09
CA ARG A 509 -8.73 6.80 -31.98
C ARG A 509 -7.54 6.37 -31.13
N GLN A 510 -7.38 5.08 -30.85
CA GLN A 510 -6.27 4.55 -30.06
C GLN A 510 -4.92 4.66 -30.77
N ASP A 511 -4.90 4.46 -32.09
CA ASP A 511 -3.70 4.54 -32.93
C ASP A 511 -3.34 5.98 -33.32
N THR A 512 -4.24 6.95 -33.10
CA THR A 512 -4.01 8.36 -33.43
C THR A 512 -2.97 8.97 -32.47
N PRO A 513 -1.84 9.51 -32.96
CA PRO A 513 -0.85 10.15 -32.10
C PRO A 513 -1.40 11.42 -31.44
N ASP A 514 -1.22 11.56 -30.13
CA ASP A 514 -1.60 12.75 -29.38
C ASP A 514 -0.66 13.94 -29.68
N ASP A 515 -1.24 15.15 -29.81
CA ASP A 515 -0.46 16.39 -29.88
C ASP A 515 -0.04 16.83 -28.47
N LEU A 516 1.17 16.41 -28.09
CA LEU A 516 1.76 16.71 -26.78
C LEU A 516 2.01 18.20 -26.52
N ASN A 517 1.87 19.08 -27.52
CA ASN A 517 2.01 20.53 -27.31
C ASN A 517 0.79 21.15 -26.61
N LEU A 518 -0.34 20.44 -26.59
CA LEU A 518 -1.55 20.86 -25.88
C LEU A 518 -1.42 20.69 -24.37
N LEU A 519 -0.54 19.81 -23.91
CA LEU A 519 -0.31 19.57 -22.49
C LEU A 519 0.85 20.40 -21.95
N PRO A 520 0.72 20.94 -20.72
CA PRO A 520 1.84 21.55 -20.06
C PRO A 520 2.96 20.52 -19.80
N LYS A 521 4.15 21.01 -19.45
CA LYS A 521 5.25 20.16 -19.00
C LYS A 521 6.19 20.89 -18.06
N VAL A 522 6.90 20.11 -17.27
CA VAL A 522 8.19 20.51 -16.71
C VAL A 522 9.33 19.96 -17.56
N GLY A 523 10.43 20.71 -17.63
CA GLY A 523 11.68 20.31 -18.28
C GLY A 523 12.78 20.04 -17.27
N LEU A 524 13.97 19.62 -17.75
CA LEU A 524 15.13 19.40 -16.89
C LEU A 524 15.57 20.68 -16.16
N GLU A 525 15.28 21.86 -16.72
CA GLU A 525 15.54 23.16 -16.10
C GLU A 525 14.68 23.44 -14.85
N ASP A 526 13.55 22.76 -14.71
CA ASP A 526 12.65 22.91 -13.56
C ASP A 526 13.04 21.97 -12.39
N VAL A 527 13.99 21.05 -12.62
CA VAL A 527 14.50 20.16 -11.58
C VAL A 527 15.29 20.99 -10.56
N PRO A 528 14.97 20.93 -9.25
CA PRO A 528 15.71 21.65 -8.24
C PRO A 528 17.22 21.37 -8.30
N ALA A 529 18.06 22.40 -8.23
CA ALA A 529 19.50 22.22 -8.30
C ALA A 529 20.07 21.46 -7.09
N GLU A 530 19.47 21.68 -5.91
CA GLU A 530 19.89 21.08 -4.65
C GLU A 530 18.96 19.96 -4.22
N LEU A 531 19.55 18.80 -3.90
CA LEU A 531 18.87 17.72 -3.18
C LEU A 531 18.91 18.02 -1.69
N GLN A 532 17.75 18.25 -1.08
CA GLN A 532 17.63 18.38 0.37
C GLN A 532 17.82 16.99 1.01
N ILE A 533 18.79 16.89 1.92
CA ILE A 533 19.07 15.65 2.65
C ILE A 533 19.14 16.02 4.12
N VAL A 534 18.26 15.43 4.92
CA VAL A 534 18.23 15.63 6.36
C VAL A 534 19.59 15.28 6.97
N GLN A 535 20.11 16.17 7.82
CA GLN A 535 21.38 15.97 8.51
C GLN A 535 21.13 15.59 9.96
N GLY A 536 21.76 14.52 10.40
CA GLY A 536 21.74 14.08 11.78
C GLY A 536 22.93 14.65 12.56
N GLN A 537 22.84 14.62 13.87
CA GLN A 537 23.92 14.93 14.78
C GLN A 537 24.48 13.63 15.37
N LEU A 538 25.79 13.47 15.33
CA LEU A 538 26.44 12.35 16.01
C LEU A 538 26.56 12.67 17.50
N ARG A 539 26.15 11.72 18.32
CA ARG A 539 26.32 11.68 19.78
C ARG A 539 26.99 10.35 20.15
N GLU A 540 27.35 10.24 21.41
CA GLU A 540 27.98 9.05 21.97
C GLU A 540 27.14 8.54 23.13
N ILE A 541 26.99 7.23 23.21
CA ILE A 541 26.51 6.54 24.41
C ILE A 541 27.55 5.51 24.84
N ILE A 542 27.63 5.24 26.13
CA ILE A 542 28.53 4.25 26.71
C ILE A 542 27.73 2.99 27.02
N SER A 543 28.15 1.84 26.49
CA SER A 543 27.58 0.55 26.86
C SER A 543 28.69 -0.46 27.11
N ASN A 544 28.65 -1.16 28.24
CA ASN A 544 29.69 -2.12 28.65
C ASN A 544 31.12 -1.51 28.56
N ARG A 545 31.27 -0.23 28.92
CA ARG A 545 32.53 0.56 28.85
C ARG A 545 33.09 0.76 27.44
N THR A 546 32.25 0.67 26.41
CA THR A 546 32.59 0.96 25.03
C THR A 546 31.70 2.09 24.53
N ASP A 547 32.31 3.02 23.78
CA ASP A 547 31.62 4.15 23.18
C ASP A 547 30.94 3.69 21.89
N TYR A 548 29.62 3.86 21.81
CA TYR A 548 28.82 3.56 20.64
C TYR A 548 28.20 4.84 20.08
N PRO A 549 28.15 5.00 18.75
CA PRO A 549 27.57 6.17 18.13
C PRO A 549 26.04 6.16 18.25
N LEU A 550 25.47 7.33 18.53
CA LEU A 550 24.04 7.61 18.46
C LEU A 550 23.80 8.68 17.40
N ASN A 551 23.03 8.34 16.37
CA ASN A 551 22.61 9.24 15.32
C ASN A 551 21.31 9.93 15.76
N LEU A 552 21.39 11.20 16.14
CA LEU A 552 20.24 12.00 16.59
C LEU A 552 19.71 12.84 15.44
N TYR A 553 18.42 12.74 15.15
CA TYR A 553 17.73 13.56 14.15
C TYR A 553 16.57 14.30 14.80
N HIS A 554 16.48 15.61 14.51
CA HIS A 554 15.35 16.41 14.91
C HIS A 554 14.33 16.47 13.78
N ALA A 555 13.09 16.08 14.06
CA ALA A 555 11.99 16.13 13.11
C ALA A 555 10.68 16.44 13.84
N GLY A 556 9.75 17.09 13.13
CA GLY A 556 8.36 17.24 13.60
C GLY A 556 7.70 15.87 13.65
N THR A 557 7.64 15.29 14.85
CA THR A 557 7.22 13.91 15.08
C THR A 557 5.91 13.82 15.88
N ASN A 558 5.26 14.97 16.13
CA ASN A 558 3.95 15.05 16.77
C ASN A 558 3.89 14.38 18.16
N GLY A 559 4.95 14.58 18.96
CA GLY A 559 5.07 13.98 20.30
C GLY A 559 5.38 12.48 20.32
N ILE A 560 5.81 11.90 19.19
CA ILE A 560 6.34 10.53 19.10
C ILE A 560 7.86 10.57 19.00
N TYR A 561 8.55 9.61 19.59
CA TYR A 561 9.95 9.34 19.26
C TYR A 561 10.10 8.00 18.57
N TYR A 562 11.13 7.89 17.73
CA TYR A 562 11.53 6.66 17.06
C TYR A 562 12.91 6.28 17.56
N ASN A 563 13.02 5.11 18.19
CA ASN A 563 14.27 4.58 18.69
C ASN A 563 14.63 3.31 17.92
N GLN A 564 15.85 3.27 17.39
CA GLN A 564 16.38 2.08 16.75
C GLN A 564 17.78 1.72 17.25
N VAL A 565 18.04 0.42 17.31
CA VAL A 565 19.37 -0.14 17.53
C VAL A 565 19.82 -0.82 16.24
N LEU A 566 20.97 -0.41 15.75
CA LEU A 566 21.54 -0.77 14.46
C LEU A 566 22.75 -1.66 14.73
N ILE A 567 22.67 -2.94 14.38
CA ILE A 567 23.71 -3.92 14.71
C ILE A 567 24.37 -4.40 13.42
N GLU A 568 25.70 -4.30 13.33
CA GLU A 568 26.44 -4.80 12.17
C GLU A 568 26.39 -6.33 12.16
N ILE A 569 25.79 -6.93 11.12
CA ILE A 569 25.55 -8.38 11.07
C ILE A 569 26.85 -9.09 10.68
N PRO A 570 27.33 -10.05 11.49
CA PRO A 570 28.49 -10.88 11.13
C PRO A 570 28.28 -11.64 9.81
N GLN A 571 29.33 -11.77 8.99
CA GLN A 571 29.21 -12.34 7.65
C GLN A 571 28.68 -13.79 7.63
N ASP A 572 29.00 -14.61 8.63
CA ASP A 572 28.47 -15.97 8.75
C ASP A 572 26.96 -15.98 9.09
N VAL A 573 26.47 -14.99 9.84
CA VAL A 573 25.04 -14.76 10.09
C VAL A 573 24.33 -14.33 8.81
N VAL A 574 24.93 -13.43 8.00
CA VAL A 574 24.35 -12.96 6.72
C VAL A 574 24.03 -14.12 5.78
N GLN A 575 24.90 -15.14 5.76
CA GLN A 575 24.78 -16.32 4.90
C GLN A 575 23.82 -17.38 5.45
N SER A 576 23.54 -17.38 6.75
CA SER A 576 22.69 -18.41 7.36
C SER A 576 21.22 -18.27 6.92
N PRO A 577 20.57 -19.35 6.44
CA PRO A 577 19.15 -19.32 6.10
C PRO A 577 18.26 -19.19 7.36
N TYR A 578 18.77 -19.55 8.54
CA TYR A 578 18.05 -19.45 9.82
C TYR A 578 17.95 -18.02 10.33
N PHE A 579 18.84 -17.11 9.92
CA PHE A 579 18.81 -15.71 10.33
C PHE A 579 17.47 -15.04 10.01
N ASN A 580 16.95 -15.31 8.81
CA ASN A 580 15.66 -14.77 8.38
C ASN A 580 14.50 -15.28 9.24
N LEU A 581 14.63 -16.42 9.94
CA LEU A 581 13.58 -16.97 10.80
C LEU A 581 13.60 -16.35 12.19
N LEU A 582 14.78 -16.00 12.72
CA LEU A 582 14.92 -15.31 13.99
C LEU A 582 14.12 -13.99 14.01
N SER A 583 14.14 -13.25 12.90
CA SER A 583 13.45 -11.96 12.76
C SER A 583 11.92 -12.04 12.92
N VAL A 584 11.32 -13.23 12.79
CA VAL A 584 9.87 -13.43 12.98
C VAL A 584 9.51 -13.53 14.45
N LEU A 585 10.47 -13.85 15.32
CA LEU A 585 10.19 -14.19 16.71
C LEU A 585 10.13 -12.96 17.62
N MET A 586 10.97 -11.95 17.39
CA MET A 586 11.04 -10.78 18.28
C MET A 586 9.72 -10.01 18.27
N GLY A 587 9.12 -9.84 19.46
CA GLY A 587 7.80 -9.21 19.65
C GLY A 587 6.62 -10.19 19.54
N GLU A 588 6.85 -11.40 19.02
CA GLU A 588 5.82 -12.41 18.77
C GLU A 588 5.89 -13.62 19.71
N VAL A 589 7.04 -13.81 20.36
CA VAL A 589 7.29 -14.75 21.46
C VAL A 589 7.64 -13.97 22.73
N GLY A 590 7.60 -14.61 23.89
CA GLY A 590 7.90 -14.00 25.18
C GLY A 590 9.35 -13.51 25.31
N ALA A 591 9.60 -12.74 26.36
CA ALA A 591 10.93 -12.23 26.70
C ALA A 591 11.13 -12.12 28.22
N GLY A 592 12.28 -12.57 28.71
CA GLY A 592 12.60 -12.58 30.13
C GLY A 592 11.58 -13.39 30.93
N GLN A 593 10.94 -12.74 31.90
CA GLN A 593 9.89 -13.35 32.73
C GLN A 593 8.53 -13.45 32.04
N TYR A 594 8.30 -12.73 30.94
CA TYR A 594 6.98 -12.66 30.30
C TYR A 594 6.82 -13.78 29.28
N ASP A 595 5.66 -14.42 29.26
CA ASP A 595 5.24 -15.21 28.09
C ASP A 595 4.80 -14.31 26.93
N TYR A 596 4.47 -14.88 25.77
CA TYR A 596 4.10 -14.10 24.60
C TYR A 596 2.84 -13.24 24.79
N LEU A 597 1.86 -13.67 25.60
CA LEU A 597 0.63 -12.91 25.84
C LEU A 597 0.92 -11.72 26.76
N GLU A 598 1.66 -11.95 27.84
CA GLU A 598 2.08 -10.89 28.76
C GLU A 598 2.98 -9.86 28.05
N LEU A 599 3.87 -10.31 27.16
CA LEU A 599 4.73 -9.41 26.39
C LEU A 599 3.92 -8.59 25.37
N GLN A 600 2.91 -9.17 24.72
CA GLN A 600 2.01 -8.42 23.82
C GLN A 600 1.25 -7.32 24.58
N GLN A 601 0.69 -7.64 25.75
CA GLN A 601 0.02 -6.63 26.59
C GLN A 601 0.98 -5.50 27.00
N LEU A 602 2.22 -5.84 27.35
CA LEU A 602 3.25 -4.84 27.66
C LEU A 602 3.60 -3.97 26.44
N GLN A 603 3.72 -4.57 25.25
CA GLN A 603 3.92 -3.84 23.99
C GLN A 603 2.81 -2.83 23.75
N THR A 604 1.56 -3.27 23.81
CA THR A 604 0.35 -2.44 23.65
C THR A 604 0.31 -1.30 24.68
N ALA A 605 0.78 -1.53 25.91
CA ALA A 605 0.72 -0.53 26.96
C ALA A 605 1.72 0.63 26.80
N VAL A 606 2.88 0.41 26.17
CA VAL A 606 3.98 1.39 26.20
C VAL A 606 4.63 1.71 24.86
N SER A 607 4.24 1.03 23.78
CA SER A 607 4.91 1.17 22.47
C SER A 607 3.94 1.02 21.30
N GLY A 608 4.26 1.62 20.16
CA GLY A 608 3.60 1.33 18.89
C GLY A 608 4.11 0.05 18.21
N GLY A 609 4.63 -0.91 19.00
CA GLY A 609 5.19 -2.17 18.54
C GLY A 609 6.72 -2.26 18.59
N LEU A 610 7.19 -3.49 18.41
CA LEU A 610 8.59 -3.87 18.29
C LEU A 610 8.86 -4.47 16.91
N GLY A 611 10.03 -4.19 16.35
CA GLY A 611 10.43 -4.75 15.07
C GLY A 611 11.87 -5.23 15.08
N MET A 612 12.11 -6.31 14.34
CA MET A 612 13.43 -6.80 14.00
C MET A 612 13.52 -7.01 12.49
N GLY A 613 14.35 -6.20 11.84
CA GLY A 613 14.54 -6.22 10.38
C GLY A 613 16.01 -6.33 10.00
N ALA A 614 16.27 -6.64 8.73
CA ALA A 614 17.61 -6.61 8.16
C ALA A 614 17.65 -5.64 6.98
N SER A 615 18.63 -4.74 6.99
CA SER A 615 18.94 -3.80 5.91
C SER A 615 20.23 -4.28 5.25
N LEU A 616 20.09 -4.94 4.10
CA LEU A 616 21.20 -5.50 3.33
C LEU A 616 21.36 -4.73 2.02
N ARG A 617 22.60 -4.36 1.68
CA ARG A 617 22.93 -3.74 0.40
C ARG A 617 24.27 -4.25 -0.09
N SER A 618 24.45 -4.33 -1.40
CA SER A 618 25.79 -4.51 -1.94
C SER A 618 26.61 -3.27 -1.66
N HIS A 619 27.90 -3.46 -1.39
CA HIS A 619 28.80 -2.33 -1.19
C HIS A 619 28.82 -1.44 -2.45
N VAL A 620 28.90 -0.12 -2.26
CA VAL A 620 28.69 0.85 -3.35
C VAL A 620 29.65 0.70 -4.53
N ASN A 621 30.82 0.10 -4.30
CA ASN A 621 31.91 -0.08 -5.28
C ASN A 621 32.48 -1.51 -5.34
N ASP A 622 31.86 -2.50 -4.68
CA ASP A 622 32.28 -3.91 -4.75
C ASP A 622 31.07 -4.84 -4.66
N LYS A 623 30.70 -5.46 -5.78
CA LYS A 623 29.57 -6.39 -5.86
C LYS A 623 29.74 -7.68 -5.05
N ASN A 624 30.94 -8.00 -4.59
CA ASN A 624 31.21 -9.23 -3.82
C ASN A 624 31.11 -9.01 -2.30
N GLN A 625 30.85 -7.77 -1.85
CA GLN A 625 30.71 -7.43 -0.44
C GLN A 625 29.28 -7.00 -0.12
N ILE A 626 28.77 -7.45 1.02
CA ILE A 626 27.45 -7.10 1.54
C ILE A 626 27.65 -6.19 2.74
N SER A 627 27.06 -5.00 2.71
CA SER A 627 26.83 -4.19 3.90
C SER A 627 25.54 -4.67 4.55
N ALA A 628 25.63 -5.14 5.80
CA ALA A 628 24.56 -5.86 6.46
C ALA A 628 24.31 -5.32 7.87
N TRP A 629 23.11 -4.77 8.09
CA TRP A 629 22.71 -4.19 9.36
C TRP A 629 21.40 -4.79 9.83
N LEU A 630 21.35 -5.25 11.08
CA LEU A 630 20.12 -5.59 11.78
C LEU A 630 19.56 -4.30 12.38
N THR A 631 18.25 -4.15 12.29
CA THR A 631 17.53 -2.96 12.76
C THR A 631 16.50 -3.42 13.78
N LEU A 632 16.73 -3.08 15.05
CA LEU A 632 15.75 -3.24 16.12
C LEU A 632 15.00 -1.93 16.25
N THR A 633 13.67 -1.94 16.21
CA THR A 633 12.88 -0.71 16.10
C THR A 633 11.77 -0.67 17.14
N THR A 634 11.58 0.49 17.76
CA THR A 634 10.35 0.82 18.48
C THR A 634 10.00 2.29 18.27
N LYS A 635 8.73 2.62 18.44
CA LYS A 635 8.21 3.99 18.47
C LYS A 635 7.28 4.13 19.67
N SER A 636 7.24 5.30 20.29
CA SER A 636 6.28 5.57 21.36
C SER A 636 6.03 7.07 21.57
N LEU A 637 4.97 7.39 22.30
CA LEU A 637 4.75 8.74 22.82
C LEU A 637 5.89 9.12 23.77
N VAL A 638 6.30 10.40 23.76
CA VAL A 638 7.39 10.89 24.63
C VAL A 638 7.07 10.81 26.14
N SER A 639 5.82 10.51 26.49
CA SER A 639 5.40 10.18 27.86
C SER A 639 5.78 8.76 28.29
N SER A 640 6.02 7.82 27.36
CA SER A 640 6.14 6.38 27.60
C SER A 640 7.55 5.86 27.30
N LEU A 641 8.51 6.28 28.12
CA LEU A 641 9.94 5.95 27.97
C LEU A 641 10.24 4.44 28.12
N GLU A 642 9.36 3.72 28.79
CA GLU A 642 9.42 2.28 29.04
C GLU A 642 9.58 1.46 27.75
N SER A 643 9.17 2.00 26.60
CA SER A 643 9.36 1.35 25.29
C SER A 643 10.82 1.11 24.94
N ILE A 644 11.73 1.99 25.39
CA ILE A 644 13.18 1.85 25.14
C ILE A 644 13.71 0.63 25.89
N ASN A 645 13.27 0.44 27.14
CA ASN A 645 13.60 -0.73 27.94
C ASN A 645 12.94 -2.00 27.38
N LEU A 646 11.70 -1.91 26.92
CA LEU A 646 11.01 -3.03 26.28
C LEU A 646 11.75 -3.53 25.03
N LEU A 647 12.26 -2.62 24.19
CA LEU A 647 13.06 -2.99 23.01
C LEU A 647 14.33 -3.76 23.42
N LYS A 648 15.00 -3.31 24.48
CA LYS A 648 16.17 -4.02 25.04
C LYS A 648 15.78 -5.39 25.58
N LEU A 649 14.74 -5.48 26.41
CA LEU A 649 14.26 -6.73 27.00
C LEU A 649 13.92 -7.77 25.93
N ALA A 650 13.13 -7.37 24.93
CA ALA A 650 12.67 -8.25 23.86
C ALA A 650 13.81 -8.78 22.99
N PHE A 651 14.87 -7.99 22.79
CA PHE A 651 16.04 -8.44 22.06
C PHE A 651 16.99 -9.24 22.95
N GLU A 652 17.33 -8.77 24.14
CA GLU A 652 18.34 -9.39 25.01
C GLU A 652 17.89 -10.72 25.61
N GLN A 653 16.63 -10.79 26.04
CA GLN A 653 16.07 -11.93 26.76
C GLN A 653 14.99 -12.66 25.95
N LEU A 654 15.13 -12.68 24.62
CA LEU A 654 14.24 -13.40 23.72
C LEU A 654 14.06 -14.87 24.15
N ARG A 655 12.81 -15.32 24.29
CA ARG A 655 12.49 -16.69 24.68
C ARG A 655 12.45 -17.62 23.47
N PHE A 656 12.85 -18.87 23.70
CA PHE A 656 12.90 -19.94 22.69
C PHE A 656 12.25 -21.23 23.21
N ASP A 657 11.52 -21.15 24.32
CA ASP A 657 10.87 -22.27 25.01
C ASP A 657 9.37 -22.37 24.69
N GLU A 658 8.84 -21.52 23.82
CA GLU A 658 7.43 -21.48 23.39
C GLU A 658 7.22 -22.23 22.07
N LYS A 659 7.39 -23.56 22.11
CA LYS A 659 7.42 -24.42 20.92
C LYS A 659 6.23 -24.24 19.99
N ASP A 660 5.01 -24.32 20.54
CA ASP A 660 3.79 -24.27 19.74
C ASP A 660 3.65 -22.90 19.03
N ARG A 661 3.93 -21.81 19.74
CA ARG A 661 3.93 -20.45 19.17
C ARG A 661 4.99 -20.28 18.08
N ILE A 662 6.20 -20.80 18.28
CA ILE A 662 7.27 -20.73 17.27
C ILE A 662 6.88 -21.48 16.00
N ILE A 663 6.32 -22.69 16.11
CA ILE A 663 5.85 -23.47 14.96
C ILE A 663 4.71 -22.73 14.25
N GLU A 664 3.75 -22.20 15.00
CA GLU A 664 2.64 -21.39 14.47
C GLU A 664 3.16 -20.21 13.63
N LEU A 665 4.10 -19.42 14.17
CA LEU A 665 4.70 -18.27 13.47
C LEU A 665 5.42 -18.67 12.16
N LEU A 666 6.09 -19.81 12.16
CA LEU A 666 6.75 -20.35 10.96
C LEU A 666 5.72 -20.83 9.91
N GLN A 667 4.64 -21.48 10.34
CA GLN A 667 3.54 -21.87 9.46
C GLN A 667 2.85 -20.63 8.86
N GLN A 668 2.54 -19.62 9.67
CA GLN A 668 2.00 -18.35 9.21
C GLN A 668 2.92 -17.68 8.20
N ARG A 669 4.24 -17.70 8.43
CA ARG A 669 5.23 -17.19 7.47
C ARG A 669 5.21 -17.99 6.16
N LYS A 670 5.19 -19.32 6.21
CA LYS A 670 5.09 -20.18 5.01
C LYS A 670 3.84 -19.86 4.21
N THR A 671 2.67 -19.80 4.85
CA THR A 671 1.39 -19.49 4.20
C THR A 671 1.40 -18.08 3.58
N ARG A 672 1.89 -17.07 4.31
CA ARG A 672 2.03 -15.69 3.77
C ARG A 672 3.02 -15.60 2.61
N TRP A 673 4.07 -16.42 2.60
CA TRP A 673 5.04 -16.45 1.50
C TRP A 673 4.41 -17.13 0.27
N ALA A 674 3.75 -18.27 0.46
CA ALA A 674 3.06 -19.00 -0.62
C ALA A 674 1.95 -18.17 -1.29
N SER A 675 1.15 -17.43 -0.50
CA SER A 675 0.07 -16.60 -1.05
C SER A 675 0.54 -15.43 -1.92
N ARG A 676 1.78 -14.97 -1.75
CA ARG A 676 2.38 -13.87 -2.54
C ARG A 676 2.96 -14.32 -3.88
N LEU A 677 3.11 -15.63 -4.12
CA LEU A 677 3.80 -16.14 -5.31
C LEU A 677 3.18 -15.65 -6.62
N SER A 678 1.84 -15.70 -6.72
CA SER A 678 1.11 -15.21 -7.90
C SER A 678 1.20 -13.68 -8.07
N GLY A 679 1.25 -12.94 -6.96
CA GLY A 679 1.39 -11.48 -6.95
C GLY A 679 2.80 -10.99 -7.26
N SER A 680 3.84 -11.76 -6.92
CA SER A 680 5.25 -11.36 -6.98
C SER A 680 6.13 -12.24 -7.87
N GLY A 681 5.54 -13.07 -8.74
CA GLY A 681 6.28 -14.02 -9.59
C GLY A 681 7.39 -13.38 -10.45
N HIS A 682 7.17 -12.16 -10.96
CA HIS A 682 8.19 -11.40 -11.71
C HIS A 682 9.43 -11.06 -10.86
N SER A 683 9.26 -10.76 -9.58
CA SER A 683 10.39 -10.48 -8.67
C SER A 683 11.24 -11.73 -8.46
N TYR A 684 10.60 -12.90 -8.32
CA TYR A 684 11.31 -14.19 -8.27
C TYR A 684 12.01 -14.51 -9.60
N ALA A 685 11.35 -14.31 -10.75
CA ALA A 685 11.99 -14.50 -12.05
C ALA A 685 13.23 -13.62 -12.21
N MET A 686 13.17 -12.35 -11.80
CA MET A 686 14.31 -11.44 -11.81
C MET A 686 15.43 -11.86 -10.85
N GLN A 687 15.08 -12.34 -9.65
CA GLN A 687 16.03 -12.85 -8.67
C GLN A 687 16.75 -14.09 -9.19
N ILE A 688 16.00 -15.06 -9.74
CA ILE A 688 16.55 -16.29 -10.33
C ILE A 688 17.47 -15.92 -11.50
N ALA A 689 17.03 -15.09 -12.45
CA ALA A 689 17.86 -14.70 -13.58
C ALA A 689 19.15 -13.99 -13.15
N GLY A 690 19.10 -13.15 -12.11
CA GLY A 690 20.25 -12.38 -11.61
C GLY A 690 21.09 -13.03 -10.52
N ARG A 691 20.80 -14.28 -10.13
CA ARG A 691 21.27 -14.92 -8.89
C ARG A 691 22.78 -14.96 -8.66
N ASN A 692 23.62 -14.90 -9.69
CA ASN A 692 25.08 -14.97 -9.54
C ASN A 692 25.79 -13.64 -9.86
N HIS A 693 25.06 -12.53 -10.00
CA HIS A 693 25.64 -11.26 -10.43
C HIS A 693 26.33 -10.47 -9.30
N SER A 694 25.92 -10.69 -8.05
CA SER A 694 26.54 -10.12 -6.83
C SER A 694 26.43 -11.08 -5.65
N ALA A 695 27.21 -10.85 -4.59
CA ALA A 695 27.12 -11.63 -3.36
C ALA A 695 25.74 -11.54 -2.71
N LEU A 696 25.09 -10.37 -2.78
CA LEU A 696 23.74 -10.17 -2.27
C LEU A 696 22.70 -10.91 -3.12
N ALA A 697 22.80 -10.87 -4.44
CA ALA A 697 21.89 -11.61 -5.33
C ALA A 697 21.95 -13.13 -5.07
N ASN A 698 23.17 -13.64 -4.84
CA ASN A 698 23.39 -15.04 -4.54
C ASN A 698 22.76 -15.45 -3.20
N ARG A 699 23.01 -14.65 -2.17
CA ARG A 699 22.39 -14.82 -0.85
C ARG A 699 20.86 -14.78 -0.93
N ASP A 700 20.29 -13.82 -1.66
CA ASP A 700 18.84 -13.67 -1.74
C ASP A 700 18.18 -14.84 -2.50
N TYR A 701 18.80 -15.34 -3.58
CA TYR A 701 18.32 -16.54 -4.26
C TYR A 701 18.21 -17.74 -3.30
N HIS A 702 19.23 -17.96 -2.47
CA HIS A 702 19.28 -19.10 -1.52
C HIS A 702 18.45 -18.90 -0.25
N ASN A 703 18.33 -17.66 0.25
CA ASN A 703 17.75 -17.40 1.58
C ASN A 703 16.35 -16.76 1.54
N THR A 704 15.95 -16.17 0.41
CA THR A 704 14.65 -15.51 0.22
C THR A 704 13.97 -15.86 -1.11
N GLY A 705 14.53 -16.78 -1.90
CA GLY A 705 13.97 -17.27 -3.16
C GLY A 705 13.02 -18.48 -3.01
N LEU A 706 12.58 -19.02 -4.14
CA LEU A 706 11.60 -20.12 -4.18
C LEU A 706 12.13 -21.43 -3.58
N GLY A 707 13.44 -21.70 -3.73
CA GLY A 707 14.08 -22.84 -3.05
C GLY A 707 14.08 -22.69 -1.53
N ALA A 708 14.22 -21.47 -1.01
CA ALA A 708 14.15 -21.18 0.42
C ALA A 708 12.73 -21.42 0.98
N LEU A 709 11.68 -21.19 0.18
CA LEU A 709 10.30 -21.53 0.56
C LEU A 709 10.10 -23.05 0.68
N ASN A 710 10.60 -23.84 -0.28
CA ASN A 710 10.59 -25.30 -0.18
C ASN A 710 11.34 -25.78 1.06
N TRP A 711 12.55 -25.25 1.28
CA TRP A 711 13.35 -25.55 2.47
C TRP A 711 12.61 -25.23 3.78
N LEU A 712 11.91 -24.09 3.85
CA LEU A 712 11.09 -23.73 5.01
C LEU A 712 9.97 -24.74 5.23
N GLY A 713 9.29 -25.18 4.17
CA GLY A 713 8.24 -26.20 4.25
C GLY A 713 8.76 -27.55 4.77
N GLU A 714 9.93 -27.97 4.30
CA GLU A 714 10.61 -29.18 4.75
C GLU A 714 11.09 -29.05 6.21
N LEU A 715 11.65 -27.90 6.58
CA LEU A 715 12.08 -27.61 7.95
C LEU A 715 10.90 -27.71 8.93
N ILE A 716 9.79 -27.01 8.65
CA ILE A 716 8.58 -27.04 9.49
C ILE A 716 8.08 -28.47 9.66
N SER A 717 7.94 -29.21 8.55
CA SER A 717 7.47 -30.60 8.57
C SER A 717 8.36 -31.53 9.41
N ARG A 718 9.66 -31.23 9.50
CA ARG A 718 10.63 -31.99 10.28
C ARG A 718 10.55 -31.63 11.77
N ILE A 719 10.59 -30.35 12.11
CA ILE A 719 10.61 -29.89 13.52
C ILE A 719 9.29 -30.13 14.25
N GLU A 720 8.17 -30.26 13.52
CA GLU A 720 6.87 -30.67 14.09
C GLU A 720 6.86 -32.15 14.55
N LYS A 721 7.61 -33.02 13.86
CA LYS A 721 7.55 -34.48 14.04
C LYS A 721 8.71 -35.03 14.86
N ASP A 722 9.82 -34.30 14.94
CA ASP A 722 11.06 -34.75 15.57
C ASP A 722 11.57 -33.70 16.58
N GLU A 723 11.55 -34.08 17.86
CA GLU A 723 12.01 -33.22 18.95
C GLU A 723 13.49 -32.88 18.86
N VAL A 724 14.34 -33.82 18.41
CA VAL A 724 15.78 -33.57 18.27
C VAL A 724 16.02 -32.55 17.17
N ALA A 725 15.28 -32.64 16.07
CA ALA A 725 15.37 -31.66 14.99
C ALA A 725 14.89 -30.27 15.42
N TYR A 726 13.90 -30.19 16.31
CA TYR A 726 13.46 -28.92 16.91
C TYR A 726 14.53 -28.34 17.85
N GLU A 727 15.14 -29.16 18.71
CA GLU A 727 16.25 -28.74 19.59
C GLU A 727 17.45 -28.21 18.78
N ASP A 728 17.85 -28.90 17.70
CA ASP A 728 18.91 -28.47 16.79
C ASP A 728 18.59 -27.12 16.13
N PHE A 729 17.34 -26.93 15.69
CA PHE A 729 16.89 -25.68 15.11
C PHE A 729 16.97 -24.52 16.11
N ILE A 730 16.48 -24.73 17.34
CA ILE A 730 16.55 -23.72 18.40
C ILE A 730 18.01 -23.43 18.79
N HIS A 731 18.89 -24.43 18.76
CA HIS A 731 20.31 -24.23 18.99
C HIS A 731 20.93 -23.27 17.97
N GLU A 732 20.63 -23.45 16.68
CA GLU A 732 21.10 -22.53 15.62
C GLU A 732 20.56 -21.11 15.82
N LEU A 733 19.27 -20.95 16.16
CA LEU A 733 18.70 -19.63 16.43
C LEU A 733 19.36 -18.93 17.62
N LYS A 734 19.60 -19.66 18.72
CA LYS A 734 20.32 -19.13 19.90
C LYS A 734 21.76 -18.75 19.57
N ALA A 735 22.44 -19.52 18.71
CA ALA A 735 23.80 -19.19 18.28
C ALA A 735 23.85 -17.91 17.43
N ILE A 736 22.89 -17.73 16.51
CA ILE A 736 22.74 -16.49 15.73
C ILE A 736 22.43 -15.32 16.65
N HIS A 737 21.48 -15.48 17.56
CA HIS A 737 21.08 -14.46 18.52
C HIS A 737 22.25 -13.99 19.39
N LEU A 738 23.05 -14.93 19.92
CA LEU A 738 24.25 -14.60 20.69
C LEU A 738 25.28 -13.82 19.87
N LYS A 739 25.52 -14.20 18.62
CA LYS A 739 26.43 -13.46 17.72
C LYS A 739 25.95 -12.03 17.48
N LEU A 740 24.65 -11.82 17.34
CA LEU A 740 24.06 -10.48 17.18
C LEU A 740 24.16 -9.66 18.49
N LEU A 741 23.98 -10.28 19.65
CA LEU A 741 24.18 -9.62 20.95
C LEU A 741 25.63 -9.15 21.15
N GLN A 742 26.61 -9.92 20.65
CA GLN A 742 28.03 -9.59 20.73
C GLN A 742 28.48 -8.57 19.68
N ALA A 743 27.71 -8.37 18.61
CA ALA A 743 28.10 -7.54 17.49
C ALA A 743 28.13 -6.02 17.83
N PRO A 744 28.95 -5.23 17.10
CA PRO A 744 28.97 -3.77 17.23
C PRO A 744 27.60 -3.15 16.98
N LYS A 745 27.26 -2.11 17.75
CA LYS A 745 25.96 -1.46 17.72
C LYS A 745 26.10 0.02 17.44
N GLN A 746 25.07 0.60 16.85
CA GLN A 746 24.83 2.04 16.79
C GLN A 746 23.38 2.29 17.18
N PHE A 747 23.07 3.53 17.51
CA PHE A 747 21.73 3.93 17.89
C PHE A 747 21.23 4.99 16.91
N LEU A 748 19.93 5.03 16.71
CA LEU A 748 19.23 6.06 15.96
C LEU A 748 18.05 6.55 16.79
N LEU A 749 18.02 7.85 17.04
CA LEU A 749 16.93 8.51 17.73
C LEU A 749 16.39 9.62 16.85
N VAL A 750 15.09 9.57 16.55
CA VAL A 750 14.37 10.63 15.86
C VAL A 750 13.28 11.17 16.79
N CYS A 751 13.34 12.47 17.09
CA CYS A 751 12.40 13.12 18.00
C CYS A 751 12.36 14.63 17.75
N GLU A 752 11.51 15.34 18.49
CA GLU A 752 11.54 16.81 18.53
C GLU A 752 12.75 17.30 19.33
N GLU A 753 13.32 18.44 18.92
CA GLU A 753 14.55 19.00 19.49
C GLU A 753 14.46 19.17 21.02
N HIS A 754 13.33 19.68 21.51
CA HIS A 754 13.12 19.94 22.94
C HIS A 754 12.98 18.67 23.81
N GLN A 755 12.81 17.49 23.19
CA GLN A 755 12.71 16.19 23.87
C GLN A 755 14.04 15.39 23.83
N SER A 756 14.98 15.81 22.99
CA SER A 756 16.19 15.04 22.66
C SER A 756 17.07 14.67 23.85
N GLU A 757 17.38 15.62 24.74
CA GLU A 757 18.26 15.38 25.89
C GLU A 757 17.69 14.34 26.86
N ARG A 758 16.38 14.41 27.14
CA ARG A 758 15.69 13.43 28.01
C ARG A 758 15.70 12.02 27.42
N LEU A 759 15.42 11.91 26.12
CA LEU A 759 15.41 10.62 25.42
C LEU A 759 16.82 10.02 25.30
N LEU A 760 17.83 10.86 25.07
CA LEU A 760 19.22 10.44 25.01
C LEU A 760 19.69 9.90 26.37
N GLU A 761 19.35 10.58 27.47
CA GLU A 761 19.63 10.10 28.83
C GLU A 761 18.97 8.74 29.09
N GLU A 762 17.73 8.55 28.65
CA GLU A 762 17.03 7.27 28.80
C GLU A 762 17.68 6.15 27.98
N VAL A 763 18.03 6.40 26.71
CA VAL A 763 18.76 5.42 25.88
C VAL A 763 20.09 5.05 26.55
N GLN A 764 20.84 6.03 27.06
CA GLN A 764 22.07 5.79 27.79
C GLN A 764 21.84 4.95 29.05
N ASN A 765 20.81 5.24 29.84
CA ASN A 765 20.51 4.51 31.08
C ASN A 765 20.11 3.05 30.80
N VAL A 766 19.23 2.84 29.82
CA VAL A 766 18.73 1.50 29.45
C VAL A 766 19.86 0.64 28.86
N TRP A 767 20.68 1.23 27.99
CA TRP A 767 21.72 0.49 27.27
C TRP A 767 23.11 0.54 27.93
N ASP A 768 23.29 1.19 29.09
CA ASP A 768 24.56 1.25 29.84
C ASP A 768 25.19 -0.14 30.03
N LYS A 769 24.34 -1.15 30.28
CA LYS A 769 24.76 -2.54 30.46
C LYS A 769 23.92 -3.48 29.63
N LEU A 770 24.60 -4.34 28.88
CA LEU A 770 24.01 -5.45 28.15
C LEU A 770 24.61 -6.75 28.69
N GLU A 771 23.78 -7.63 29.23
CA GLU A 771 24.17 -8.95 29.70
C GLU A 771 24.40 -9.86 28.49
N VAL A 772 25.66 -9.95 28.06
CA VAL A 772 26.06 -10.79 26.92
C VAL A 772 27.03 -11.85 27.39
N SER A 773 26.73 -13.11 27.06
CA SER A 773 27.66 -14.21 27.27
C SER A 773 28.91 -14.03 26.41
N GLU A 774 30.11 -14.24 26.98
CA GLU A 774 31.38 -14.23 26.23
C GLU A 774 31.64 -15.54 25.47
N GLN A 775 30.66 -16.45 25.44
CA GLN A 775 30.79 -17.72 24.74
C GLN A 775 30.97 -17.51 23.23
N VAL A 776 32.00 -18.14 22.68
CA VAL A 776 32.19 -18.22 21.23
C VAL A 776 31.35 -19.37 20.68
N VAL A 777 30.50 -19.07 19.71
CA VAL A 777 29.65 -20.03 19.00
C VAL A 777 29.96 -20.03 17.51
N SER A 778 29.83 -21.20 16.87
CA SER A 778 29.97 -21.39 15.43
C SER A 778 28.60 -21.73 14.82
N LEU A 779 28.29 -21.17 13.67
CA LEU A 779 27.07 -21.51 12.92
C LEU A 779 27.33 -22.70 12.00
N LYS A 780 26.27 -23.48 11.74
CA LYS A 780 26.33 -24.53 10.72
C LYS A 780 26.50 -23.91 9.33
N ALA A 781 27.56 -24.32 8.63
CA ALA A 781 27.73 -23.98 7.23
C ALA A 781 26.68 -24.70 6.38
N VAL A 782 26.04 -23.98 5.48
CA VAL A 782 25.13 -24.54 4.47
C VAL A 782 25.83 -24.48 3.13
N GLU A 783 26.02 -25.65 2.50
CA GLU A 783 26.57 -25.71 1.15
C GLU A 783 25.55 -25.14 0.16
N GLN A 784 26.01 -24.23 -0.69
CA GLN A 784 25.20 -23.60 -1.73
C GLN A 784 25.72 -24.07 -3.09
N GLU A 785 24.83 -24.64 -3.89
CA GLU A 785 25.14 -24.98 -5.29
C GLU A 785 24.74 -23.79 -6.18
N ASN A 786 25.71 -23.27 -6.93
CA ASN A 786 25.49 -22.19 -7.88
C ASN A 786 25.56 -22.73 -9.32
N THR A 787 24.58 -22.37 -10.12
CA THR A 787 24.49 -22.70 -11.55
C THR A 787 24.13 -21.45 -12.34
N ASP A 788 24.65 -21.32 -13.56
CA ASP A 788 24.33 -20.25 -14.51
C ASP A 788 23.33 -20.69 -15.60
N THR A 789 22.72 -21.88 -15.45
CA THR A 789 21.74 -22.38 -16.43
C THR A 789 20.44 -21.59 -16.42
N ASP A 790 19.75 -21.51 -17.56
CA ASP A 790 18.40 -20.96 -17.58
C ASP A 790 17.47 -21.83 -16.71
N GLU A 791 16.72 -21.20 -15.79
CA GLU A 791 15.89 -21.89 -14.79
C GLU A 791 14.41 -21.54 -14.92
N ALA A 792 13.54 -22.54 -14.87
CA ALA A 792 12.11 -22.32 -14.77
C ALA A 792 11.55 -22.93 -13.49
N TRP A 793 10.82 -22.13 -12.72
CA TRP A 793 10.15 -22.54 -11.49
C TRP A 793 8.65 -22.66 -11.71
N LEU A 794 8.12 -23.86 -11.49
CA LEU A 794 6.70 -24.16 -11.62
C LEU A 794 5.96 -23.84 -10.32
N ILE A 795 4.85 -23.11 -10.44
CA ILE A 795 3.95 -22.73 -9.34
C ILE A 795 2.48 -22.98 -9.71
N GLN A 796 1.60 -22.95 -8.72
CA GLN A 796 0.15 -22.92 -8.93
C GLN A 796 -0.27 -21.50 -9.37
N ALA A 797 -0.38 -21.29 -10.69
CA ALA A 797 -0.78 -20.02 -11.29
C ALA A 797 -1.39 -20.25 -12.68
N ASN A 798 -2.05 -19.23 -13.22
CA ASN A 798 -2.66 -19.27 -14.57
C ASN A 798 -1.88 -18.46 -15.63
N VAL A 799 -0.88 -17.69 -15.19
CA VAL A 799 -0.05 -16.80 -16.01
C VAL A 799 1.42 -16.97 -15.65
N GLN A 800 2.33 -16.59 -16.55
CA GLN A 800 3.77 -16.71 -16.32
C GLN A 800 4.47 -15.36 -16.15
N PHE A 801 5.73 -15.43 -15.73
CA PHE A 801 6.61 -14.31 -15.45
C PHE A 801 7.98 -14.60 -16.07
N CYS A 802 8.34 -13.85 -17.11
CA CYS A 802 9.61 -14.03 -17.82
C CYS A 802 10.63 -13.00 -17.35
N SER A 803 11.91 -13.40 -17.26
CA SER A 803 13.01 -12.46 -16.99
C SER A 803 14.27 -12.84 -17.74
N SER A 804 14.96 -11.85 -18.29
CA SER A 804 16.34 -11.96 -18.80
C SER A 804 17.23 -11.02 -18.02
N ALA A 805 18.31 -11.52 -17.42
CA ALA A 805 19.22 -10.72 -16.63
C ALA A 805 20.63 -10.75 -17.22
N TYR A 806 21.26 -9.58 -17.26
CA TYR A 806 22.64 -9.38 -17.69
C TYR A 806 23.47 -8.92 -16.48
N PRO A 807 24.71 -9.41 -16.33
CA PRO A 807 25.67 -8.83 -15.39
C PRO A 807 25.89 -7.34 -15.71
N ALA A 808 25.84 -6.52 -14.68
CA ALA A 808 26.06 -5.08 -14.77
C ALA A 808 27.07 -4.63 -13.69
N VAL A 809 27.02 -3.36 -13.34
CA VAL A 809 27.99 -2.69 -12.46
C VAL A 809 27.39 -2.29 -11.12
N GLU A 810 28.25 -1.99 -10.15
CA GLU A 810 27.89 -1.40 -8.87
C GLU A 810 27.37 0.03 -9.01
N VAL A 811 26.59 0.49 -8.03
CA VAL A 811 25.89 1.79 -8.09
C VAL A 811 26.83 3.02 -8.15
N SER A 812 28.08 2.91 -7.69
CA SER A 812 29.07 4.00 -7.82
C SER A 812 29.77 4.06 -9.17
N HIS A 813 29.66 3.01 -9.98
CA HIS A 813 30.29 2.96 -11.30
C HIS A 813 29.76 4.09 -12.20
N PRO A 814 30.60 4.71 -13.05
CA PRO A 814 30.14 5.78 -13.95
C PRO A 814 28.96 5.40 -14.84
N ASP A 815 28.87 4.14 -15.28
CA ASP A 815 27.79 3.66 -16.15
C ASP A 815 26.46 3.39 -15.44
N ALA A 816 26.42 3.37 -14.10
CA ALA A 816 25.20 3.05 -13.36
C ALA A 816 24.03 3.99 -13.73
N ALA A 817 24.31 5.30 -13.82
CA ALA A 817 23.30 6.29 -14.22
C ALA A 817 22.77 6.05 -15.65
N ALA A 818 23.65 5.73 -16.60
CA ALA A 818 23.25 5.43 -17.98
C ALA A 818 22.42 4.15 -18.07
N LEU A 819 22.74 3.11 -17.28
CA LEU A 819 21.94 1.89 -17.21
C LEU A 819 20.57 2.11 -16.57
N MET A 820 20.48 2.95 -15.53
CA MET A 820 19.20 3.36 -14.94
C MET A 820 18.30 4.04 -15.97
N VAL A 821 18.84 5.03 -16.69
CA VAL A 821 18.09 5.75 -17.73
C VAL A 821 17.76 4.83 -18.91
N LEU A 822 18.68 3.95 -19.33
CA LEU A 822 18.43 2.97 -20.40
C LEU A 822 17.23 2.08 -20.07
N ALA A 823 17.14 1.58 -18.83
CA ALA A 823 16.02 0.74 -18.41
C ALA A 823 14.67 1.48 -18.51
N ALA A 824 14.60 2.71 -17.99
CA ALA A 824 13.40 3.54 -18.09
C ALA A 824 13.04 3.87 -19.55
N TYR A 825 14.05 4.16 -20.37
CA TYR A 825 13.90 4.49 -21.79
C TYR A 825 13.35 3.31 -22.61
N LEU A 826 13.92 2.12 -22.46
CA LEU A 826 13.44 0.90 -23.14
C LEU A 826 12.03 0.52 -22.67
N ARG A 827 11.74 0.68 -21.37
CA ARG A 827 10.41 0.43 -20.79
C ARG A 827 9.36 1.31 -21.45
N ASN A 828 9.59 2.62 -21.44
CA ASN A 828 8.60 3.59 -21.89
C ASN A 828 8.51 3.67 -23.43
N GLY A 829 9.61 3.43 -24.14
CA GLY A 829 9.69 3.58 -25.60
C GLY A 829 9.27 2.36 -26.41
N PHE A 830 9.41 1.14 -25.86
CA PHE A 830 9.14 -0.10 -26.61
C PHE A 830 8.43 -1.17 -25.79
N LEU A 831 9.00 -1.55 -24.63
CA LEU A 831 8.59 -2.78 -23.92
C LEU A 831 7.16 -2.71 -23.40
N HIS A 832 6.72 -1.56 -22.89
CA HIS A 832 5.35 -1.40 -22.39
C HIS A 832 4.32 -1.66 -23.51
N SER A 833 4.51 -1.07 -24.69
CA SER A 833 3.62 -1.31 -25.83
C SER A 833 3.71 -2.76 -26.35
N ALA A 834 4.92 -3.29 -26.52
CA ALA A 834 5.12 -4.63 -27.07
C ALA A 834 4.56 -5.73 -26.14
N ILE A 835 4.79 -5.62 -24.83
CA ILE A 835 4.48 -6.66 -23.86
C ILE A 835 3.08 -6.51 -23.28
N ARG A 836 2.66 -5.29 -22.93
CA ARG A 836 1.34 -5.04 -22.32
C ARG A 836 0.27 -4.77 -23.37
N GLU A 837 0.42 -3.71 -24.16
CA GLU A 837 -0.65 -3.26 -25.07
C GLU A 837 -0.91 -4.29 -26.18
N LYS A 838 0.14 -4.81 -26.81
CA LYS A 838 0.05 -5.77 -27.92
C LYS A 838 0.14 -7.22 -27.44
N GLY A 839 0.97 -7.46 -26.43
CA GLY A 839 1.27 -8.79 -25.91
C GLY A 839 0.26 -9.33 -24.90
N GLY A 840 -0.62 -8.48 -24.36
CA GLY A 840 -1.67 -8.87 -23.43
C GLY A 840 -1.17 -9.18 -22.01
N ALA A 841 0.09 -8.91 -21.67
CA ALA A 841 0.55 -9.02 -20.29
C ALA A 841 0.03 -7.85 -19.43
N TYR A 842 -0.09 -8.04 -18.12
CA TYR A 842 -0.46 -6.93 -17.23
C TYR A 842 0.65 -5.87 -17.13
N GLY A 843 1.92 -6.29 -17.20
CA GLY A 843 3.06 -5.39 -17.16
C GLY A 843 4.32 -5.99 -17.79
N GLY A 844 5.26 -5.14 -18.16
CA GLY A 844 6.56 -5.55 -18.67
C GLY A 844 7.49 -4.36 -18.82
N GLY A 845 8.79 -4.61 -18.75
CA GLY A 845 9.77 -3.53 -18.80
C GLY A 845 11.21 -3.99 -18.56
N ALA A 846 12.06 -3.01 -18.28
CA ALA A 846 13.44 -3.21 -17.91
C ALA A 846 13.76 -2.47 -16.60
N SER A 847 14.79 -2.93 -15.89
CA SER A 847 15.31 -2.32 -14.66
C SER A 847 16.82 -2.51 -14.55
N TYR A 848 17.51 -1.55 -13.95
CA TYR A 848 18.87 -1.73 -13.44
C TYR A 848 18.81 -1.79 -11.91
N ASP A 849 19.52 -2.75 -11.33
CA ASP A 849 19.60 -2.96 -9.89
C ASP A 849 21.06 -2.94 -9.44
N GLY A 850 21.44 -1.88 -8.73
CA GLY A 850 22.80 -1.70 -8.22
C GLY A 850 23.15 -2.60 -7.03
N ASN A 851 22.17 -3.24 -6.38
CA ASN A 851 22.42 -4.24 -5.35
C ASN A 851 22.67 -5.61 -6.01
N ALA A 852 21.80 -6.03 -6.93
CA ALA A 852 22.03 -7.24 -7.70
C ALA A 852 23.18 -7.11 -8.71
N CYS A 853 23.63 -5.88 -8.99
CA CYS A 853 24.57 -5.54 -10.06
C CYS A 853 24.11 -6.15 -11.39
N SER A 854 22.84 -5.93 -11.73
CA SER A 854 22.21 -6.57 -12.88
C SER A 854 21.28 -5.63 -13.65
N PHE A 855 21.32 -5.72 -14.98
CA PHE A 855 20.30 -5.17 -15.87
C PHE A 855 19.31 -6.27 -16.21
N ARG A 856 18.02 -6.06 -15.95
CA ARG A 856 16.99 -7.10 -16.00
C ARG A 856 15.80 -6.66 -16.82
N PHE A 857 15.41 -7.47 -17.79
CA PHE A 857 14.11 -7.40 -18.43
C PHE A 857 13.12 -8.27 -17.68
N TYR A 858 11.85 -7.88 -17.63
CA TYR A 858 10.81 -8.66 -16.97
C TYR A 858 9.44 -8.52 -17.65
N SER A 859 8.60 -9.52 -17.48
CA SER A 859 7.15 -9.44 -17.70
C SER A 859 6.37 -9.89 -16.47
N TYR A 860 5.13 -9.42 -16.37
CA TYR A 860 4.26 -9.64 -15.23
C TYR A 860 2.86 -10.04 -15.68
N ARG A 861 2.41 -11.21 -15.18
CA ARG A 861 1.15 -11.86 -15.57
C ARG A 861 1.02 -11.93 -17.09
N ASP A 862 2.00 -12.56 -17.71
CA ASP A 862 2.19 -12.62 -19.16
C ASP A 862 1.56 -13.91 -19.73
N PRO A 863 0.74 -13.83 -20.79
CA PRO A 863 0.22 -15.01 -21.46
C PRO A 863 1.24 -15.66 -22.42
N ARG A 864 2.35 -14.98 -22.76
CA ARG A 864 3.36 -15.41 -23.75
C ARG A 864 4.68 -15.87 -23.09
N LEU A 865 5.49 -16.66 -23.80
CA LEU A 865 6.79 -17.17 -23.31
C LEU A 865 7.92 -16.74 -24.25
N ALA A 866 8.11 -17.45 -25.35
CA ALA A 866 9.21 -17.24 -26.28
C ALA A 866 9.15 -15.87 -26.96
N GLU A 867 7.94 -15.37 -27.22
CA GLU A 867 7.68 -14.08 -27.83
C GLU A 867 8.14 -12.93 -26.91
N THR A 868 7.91 -13.04 -25.60
CA THR A 868 8.35 -12.03 -24.63
C THR A 868 9.87 -11.90 -24.58
N PHE A 869 10.60 -13.02 -24.65
CA PHE A 869 12.06 -12.96 -24.76
C PHE A 869 12.51 -12.29 -26.06
N SER A 870 11.75 -12.51 -27.15
CA SER A 870 12.01 -11.85 -28.43
C SER A 870 11.72 -10.34 -28.35
N ASP A 871 10.70 -9.92 -27.61
CA ASP A 871 10.39 -8.51 -27.35
C ASP A 871 11.50 -7.83 -26.53
N PHE A 872 12.12 -8.53 -25.57
CA PHE A 872 13.28 -8.02 -24.83
C PHE A 872 14.43 -7.68 -25.78
N GLU A 873 14.82 -8.63 -26.65
CA GLU A 873 15.86 -8.41 -27.66
C GLU A 873 15.45 -7.33 -28.67
N GLY A 874 14.18 -7.33 -29.08
CA GLY A 874 13.59 -6.33 -29.97
C GLY A 874 13.69 -4.91 -29.44
N SER A 875 13.55 -4.71 -28.12
CA SER A 875 13.72 -3.39 -27.50
C SER A 875 15.13 -2.84 -27.63
N VAL A 876 16.15 -3.70 -27.53
CA VAL A 876 17.56 -3.30 -27.72
C VAL A 876 17.78 -2.95 -29.19
N GLN A 877 17.25 -3.76 -30.12
CA GLN A 877 17.35 -3.45 -31.55
C GLN A 877 16.63 -2.15 -31.92
N TRP A 878 15.48 -1.86 -31.29
CA TRP A 878 14.73 -0.63 -31.49
C TRP A 878 15.55 0.63 -31.17
N LEU A 879 16.37 0.60 -30.10
CA LEU A 879 17.28 1.70 -29.73
C LEU A 879 18.28 2.06 -30.84
N PHE A 880 18.74 1.08 -31.62
CA PHE A 880 19.73 1.28 -32.68
C PHE A 880 19.12 1.53 -34.05
N ASN A 881 17.96 0.93 -34.34
CA ASN A 881 17.39 0.88 -35.68
C ASN A 881 16.25 1.88 -35.92
N THR A 882 15.77 2.55 -34.87
CA THR A 882 14.68 3.54 -34.96
C THR A 882 15.20 4.95 -34.66
N GLU A 883 14.57 5.98 -35.22
CA GLU A 883 14.86 7.37 -34.86
C GLU A 883 14.47 7.64 -33.39
N GLN A 884 15.43 8.11 -32.60
CA GLN A 884 15.25 8.34 -31.17
C GLN A 884 14.74 9.76 -30.92
N LYS A 885 13.71 9.90 -30.08
CA LYS A 885 13.04 11.20 -29.85
C LYS A 885 13.57 11.87 -28.57
N PRO A 886 14.08 13.12 -28.61
CA PRO A 886 14.66 13.79 -27.44
C PRO A 886 13.76 13.85 -26.20
N HIS A 887 12.45 14.07 -26.37
CA HIS A 887 11.52 14.14 -25.24
C HIS A 887 11.40 12.80 -24.48
N GLN A 888 11.55 11.64 -25.15
CA GLN A 888 11.45 10.34 -24.48
C GLN A 888 12.63 10.12 -23.52
N LEU A 889 13.81 10.67 -23.85
CA LEU A 889 14.96 10.65 -22.95
C LEU A 889 14.75 11.61 -21.77
N GLU A 890 14.25 12.82 -22.03
CA GLU A 890 13.89 13.80 -20.99
C GLU A 890 12.87 13.19 -20.01
N GLU A 891 11.80 12.57 -20.49
CA GLU A 891 10.79 11.89 -19.67
C GLU A 891 11.37 10.72 -18.84
N ALA A 892 12.29 9.94 -19.43
CA ALA A 892 12.95 8.83 -18.71
C ALA A 892 13.83 9.35 -17.56
N ILE A 893 14.54 10.47 -17.78
CA ILE A 893 15.35 11.13 -16.74
C ILE A 893 14.44 11.73 -15.67
N LEU A 894 13.42 12.50 -16.06
CA LEU A 894 12.48 13.14 -15.13
C LEU A 894 11.79 12.10 -14.23
N GLY A 895 11.33 10.98 -14.77
CA GLY A 895 10.71 9.93 -13.95
C GLY A 895 11.64 9.32 -12.90
N LEU A 896 12.94 9.18 -13.20
CA LEU A 896 13.94 8.72 -12.22
C LEU A 896 14.24 9.79 -11.16
N ILE A 897 14.31 11.06 -11.56
CA ILE A 897 14.52 12.18 -10.64
C ILE A 897 13.31 12.35 -9.72
N ALA A 898 12.10 12.35 -10.25
CA ALA A 898 10.86 12.44 -9.46
C ALA A 898 10.78 11.31 -8.43
N SER A 899 11.09 10.07 -8.81
CA SER A 899 11.12 8.94 -7.86
C SER A 899 12.21 9.06 -6.80
N MET A 900 13.34 9.69 -7.10
CA MET A 900 14.47 9.84 -6.17
C MET A 900 14.31 11.03 -5.22
N ASP A 901 13.66 12.09 -5.70
CA ASP A 901 13.42 13.33 -4.96
C ASP A 901 12.07 13.32 -4.23
N LYS A 902 11.24 12.27 -4.41
CA LYS A 902 9.98 12.09 -3.68
C LYS A 902 10.24 12.14 -2.16
N PRO A 903 9.60 13.06 -1.41
CA PRO A 903 9.79 13.18 0.02
C PRO A 903 9.09 12.03 0.76
N GLY A 904 9.73 11.53 1.82
CA GLY A 904 9.10 10.69 2.84
C GLY A 904 8.49 11.50 4.00
N SER A 905 8.01 10.78 5.02
CA SER A 905 7.62 11.42 6.29
C SER A 905 8.84 12.09 6.97
N PRO A 906 8.65 13.09 7.86
CA PRO A 906 9.78 13.71 8.57
C PRO A 906 10.68 12.70 9.30
N ALA A 907 10.08 11.68 9.93
CA ALA A 907 10.82 10.60 10.56
C ALA A 907 11.43 9.62 9.53
N GLY A 908 10.70 9.28 8.47
CA GLY A 908 11.16 8.41 7.40
C GLY A 908 12.37 8.97 6.65
N GLU A 909 12.43 10.28 6.41
CA GLU A 909 13.59 10.97 5.83
C GLU A 909 14.82 10.89 6.74
N ALA A 910 14.65 11.09 8.05
CA ALA A 910 15.72 10.94 9.03
C ALA A 910 16.27 9.51 9.07
N ILE A 911 15.38 8.50 9.14
CA ILE A 911 15.75 7.08 9.12
C ILE A 911 16.45 6.72 7.81
N THR A 912 15.92 7.17 6.67
CA THR A 912 16.49 6.94 5.34
C THR A 912 17.87 7.58 5.20
N ALA A 913 18.05 8.80 5.71
CA ALA A 913 19.34 9.48 5.72
C ALA A 913 20.38 8.72 6.56
N CYS A 914 19.99 8.24 7.75
CA CYS A 914 20.85 7.43 8.60
C CYS A 914 21.25 6.11 7.90
N TYR A 915 20.27 5.38 7.34
CA TYR A 915 20.54 4.11 6.64
C TYR A 915 21.39 4.31 5.39
N ALA A 916 21.21 5.44 4.68
CA ALA A 916 22.08 5.78 3.56
C ALA A 916 23.55 5.91 4.01
N LEU A 917 23.81 6.53 5.17
CA LEU A 917 25.16 6.63 5.74
C LEU A 917 25.72 5.26 6.15
N LEU A 918 24.92 4.40 6.81
CA LEU A 918 25.33 3.04 7.18
C LEU A 918 25.83 2.21 5.98
N HIS A 919 25.22 2.44 4.82
CA HIS A 919 25.54 1.76 3.57
C HIS A 919 26.46 2.56 2.64
N ALA A 920 27.21 3.54 3.18
CA ALA A 920 28.16 4.39 2.46
C ALA A 920 27.56 5.20 1.28
N ARG A 921 26.24 5.40 1.24
CA ARG A 921 25.52 6.24 0.27
C ARG A 921 25.39 7.67 0.79
N THR A 922 26.54 8.30 1.00
CA THR A 922 26.64 9.66 1.58
C THR A 922 25.89 10.73 0.78
N PRO A 923 25.61 11.91 1.37
CA PRO A 923 25.06 13.04 0.63
C PRO A 923 25.85 13.39 -0.64
N ALA A 924 27.18 13.31 -0.59
CA ALA A 924 28.05 13.53 -1.74
C ALA A 924 27.82 12.49 -2.84
N PHE A 925 27.72 11.20 -2.46
CA PHE A 925 27.40 10.12 -3.39
C PHE A 925 26.04 10.32 -4.06
N ARG A 926 24.99 10.64 -3.28
CA ARG A 926 23.63 10.88 -3.81
C ARG A 926 23.61 12.06 -4.79
N LYS A 927 24.24 13.18 -4.43
CA LYS A 927 24.35 14.36 -5.30
C LYS A 927 25.11 14.04 -6.60
N GLN A 928 26.19 13.25 -6.50
CA GLN A 928 26.94 12.82 -7.68
C GLN A 928 26.12 11.91 -8.60
N LEU A 929 25.43 10.92 -8.05
CA LEU A 929 24.55 10.03 -8.83
C LEU A 929 23.44 10.82 -9.52
N ARG A 930 22.79 11.75 -8.80
CA ARG A 930 21.78 12.67 -9.35
C ARG A 930 22.32 13.52 -10.50
N SER A 931 23.51 14.10 -10.33
CA SER A 931 24.15 14.88 -11.39
C SER A 931 24.49 14.01 -12.62
N ARG A 932 24.91 12.76 -12.42
CA ARG A 932 25.18 11.83 -13.54
C ARG A 932 23.89 11.47 -14.28
N LEU A 933 22.79 11.23 -13.58
CA LEU A 933 21.48 10.95 -14.19
C LEU A 933 21.01 12.09 -15.09
N LEU A 934 21.10 13.34 -14.61
CA LEU A 934 20.74 14.53 -15.37
C LEU A 934 21.62 14.78 -16.61
N ALA A 935 22.83 14.22 -16.63
CA ALA A 935 23.80 14.40 -17.72
C ALA A 935 23.75 13.29 -18.79
N VAL A 936 22.93 12.24 -18.61
CA VAL A 936 22.85 11.12 -19.55
C VAL A 936 22.32 11.61 -20.90
N ASN A 937 22.99 11.18 -21.98
CA ASN A 937 22.59 11.44 -23.36
C ASN A 937 22.43 10.12 -24.16
N PHE A 938 21.97 10.21 -25.41
CA PHE A 938 21.74 9.04 -26.25
C PHE A 938 23.01 8.22 -26.55
N GLU A 939 24.18 8.85 -26.65
CA GLU A 939 25.43 8.13 -26.90
C GLU A 939 25.82 7.28 -25.70
N ASP A 940 25.55 7.74 -24.48
CA ASP A 940 25.70 6.92 -23.28
C ASP A 940 24.78 5.70 -23.30
N LEU A 941 23.49 5.88 -23.66
CA LEU A 941 22.54 4.77 -23.75
C LEU A 941 22.98 3.70 -24.74
N LYS A 942 23.40 4.11 -25.95
CA LYS A 942 23.89 3.19 -26.97
C LYS A 942 25.18 2.48 -26.52
N ARG A 943 26.11 3.22 -25.92
CA ARG A 943 27.38 2.65 -25.44
C ARG A 943 27.14 1.57 -24.39
N VAL A 944 26.33 1.84 -23.37
CA VAL A 944 26.06 0.84 -22.32
C VAL A 944 25.18 -0.30 -22.85
N ALA A 945 24.28 -0.06 -23.80
CA ALA A 945 23.54 -1.14 -24.46
C ALA A 945 24.48 -2.10 -25.23
N VAL A 946 25.49 -1.58 -25.95
CA VAL A 946 26.51 -2.43 -26.61
C VAL A 946 27.26 -3.26 -25.58
N GLN A 947 27.88 -2.59 -24.61
CA GLN A 947 28.79 -3.21 -23.64
C GLN A 947 28.11 -4.25 -22.73
N TYR A 948 26.87 -3.99 -22.31
CA TYR A 948 26.19 -4.82 -21.31
C TYR A 948 25.09 -5.71 -21.87
N LEU A 949 24.46 -5.35 -23.00
CA LEU A 949 23.30 -6.10 -23.53
C LEU A 949 23.57 -6.82 -24.86
N LEU A 950 24.54 -6.37 -25.66
CA LEU A 950 24.89 -7.00 -26.94
C LEU A 950 26.16 -7.86 -26.87
N GLU A 951 27.18 -7.43 -26.12
CA GLU A 951 28.45 -8.16 -25.99
C GLU A 951 28.42 -9.27 -24.92
N GLN A 952 27.30 -9.38 -24.19
CA GLN A 952 27.11 -10.35 -23.12
C GLN A 952 25.92 -11.27 -23.41
N LYS A 953 25.94 -12.46 -22.82
CA LYS A 953 24.80 -13.38 -22.85
C LYS A 953 23.98 -13.21 -21.57
N PRO A 954 22.64 -13.10 -21.66
CA PRO A 954 21.81 -13.09 -20.48
C PRO A 954 21.66 -14.50 -19.89
N THR A 955 21.37 -14.54 -18.60
CA THR A 955 20.72 -15.69 -17.96
C THR A 955 19.22 -15.46 -17.99
N LYS A 956 18.44 -16.46 -18.40
CA LYS A 956 16.98 -16.39 -18.46
C LYS A 956 16.36 -17.14 -17.29
N ALA A 957 15.23 -16.64 -16.82
CA ALA A 957 14.41 -17.35 -15.87
C ALA A 957 12.92 -17.18 -16.15
N VAL A 958 12.14 -18.18 -15.76
CA VAL A 958 10.68 -18.15 -15.84
C VAL A 958 10.09 -18.63 -14.53
N VAL A 959 9.09 -17.93 -14.01
CA VAL A 959 8.15 -18.49 -13.03
C VAL A 959 6.84 -18.74 -13.76
N ALA A 960 6.34 -19.98 -13.79
CA ALA A 960 5.24 -20.36 -14.68
C ALA A 960 4.26 -21.35 -14.03
N PRO A 961 3.04 -21.45 -14.60
CA PRO A 961 2.11 -22.53 -14.27
C PRO A 961 2.76 -23.91 -14.46
N ILE A 962 2.41 -24.86 -13.60
CA ILE A 962 2.85 -26.28 -13.73
C ILE A 962 2.54 -26.83 -15.13
N ALA A 963 1.42 -26.42 -15.73
CA ALA A 963 1.00 -26.83 -17.07
C ALA A 963 1.98 -26.44 -18.21
N LYS A 964 2.92 -25.50 -17.97
CA LYS A 964 3.91 -25.04 -18.98
C LYS A 964 5.21 -25.85 -18.96
N ARG A 965 5.30 -26.89 -18.14
CA ARG A 965 6.51 -27.73 -17.97
C ARG A 965 7.13 -28.16 -19.30
N ASP A 966 6.36 -28.82 -20.16
CA ASP A 966 6.90 -29.40 -21.41
C ASP A 966 7.39 -28.31 -22.36
N THR A 967 6.63 -27.21 -22.50
CA THR A 967 7.04 -26.04 -23.29
C THR A 967 8.35 -25.44 -22.79
N LEU A 968 8.56 -25.37 -21.47
CA LEU A 968 9.79 -24.81 -20.89
C LEU A 968 11.00 -25.74 -21.08
N ILE A 969 10.79 -27.06 -21.05
CA ILE A 969 11.82 -28.04 -21.39
C ILE A 969 12.22 -27.89 -22.87
N GLU A 970 11.25 -27.74 -23.77
CA GLU A 970 11.51 -27.49 -25.20
C GLU A 970 12.28 -26.19 -25.44
N LEU A 971 12.05 -25.16 -24.61
CA LEU A 971 12.80 -23.91 -24.61
C LEU A 971 14.19 -23.99 -23.94
N GLY A 972 14.56 -25.15 -23.38
CA GLY A 972 15.88 -25.42 -22.83
C GLY A 972 16.08 -25.06 -21.36
N PHE A 973 15.01 -24.79 -20.61
CA PHE A 973 15.09 -24.45 -19.19
C PHE A 973 15.29 -25.70 -18.31
N SER A 974 16.10 -25.55 -17.26
CA SER A 974 16.13 -26.48 -16.13
C SER A 974 14.89 -26.28 -15.26
N ILE A 975 14.13 -27.34 -15.00
CA ILE A 975 12.84 -27.25 -14.31
C ILE A 975 13.00 -27.47 -12.80
N GLN A 976 12.49 -26.53 -12.03
CA GLN A 976 12.29 -26.58 -10.59
C GLN A 976 10.80 -26.42 -10.27
N GLN A 977 10.36 -26.76 -9.06
CA GLN A 977 8.95 -26.65 -8.67
C GLN A 977 8.82 -26.28 -7.19
N VAL A 978 7.89 -25.37 -6.90
CA VAL A 978 7.46 -25.07 -5.53
C VAL A 978 6.52 -26.19 -5.06
N GLN A 979 6.79 -26.74 -3.87
CA GLN A 979 6.05 -27.87 -3.30
C GLN A 979 4.72 -27.45 -2.67
#